data_AF-A0A2S6EY66-F1
#
_entry.id   AF-A0A2S6EY66-F1
#
_cell.length_a   1.000
_cell.length_b   1.000
_cell.length_c   1.000
_cell.angle_alpha   90.00
_cell.angle_beta   90.00
_cell.angle_gamma   90.00
#
_symmetry.space_group_name_H-M   'P 1'
#
loop_
_entity.id
_entity.type
_entity.pdbx_description
1 polymer ?
#
loop_
_entity_poly.entity_id
_entity_poly.type
_entity_poly.pdbx_seq_one_letter_code
_entity_poly.pdbx_strand_id
1 'polypeptide(L)'
;MPIDIKQCANLMTKMPFTSKSGKELALAFTTDTAKKWGVVFLQRIRTPNGLGTIIGENNGNLWVWIDNDRGVTYWDHLKANVFSVDGFQPVKNASVELYPDEVVKHVENLFKCSISELIIFSQGLLSSIYTAKSDSELEDIEKNWELWLKQATEGLSAWFVSLRHYLQEHSQSPLEQMQKYGEITSRVTSIPGFTITEFNPSSLQKEINEIKEQARDLQQQKVAIIKQIPAKEDQEQIESIFKNLEQLLNDKLEQLKKLEEQNLQQKTLTSQLNKVLDNHQFAEFNLHAKKIELTVNTLLGIKPRLHDKQFMETYYVMLTMMAQYLYEQDIKEKHSEIKDKTGKEEAEDSLAPNQFTGLALAMLAGDSTIKKAYYLRLIKQLDNENTATKERPVSFDLETWANKNPVAMIALYRYLFNNTQFKQLEKDLSHKDYPLFLFEIVKLETSFILALSDTEKNNSQFSIPQEIKFHSQKVIDSLVELILDGNKETVIWLEKQIKSNKNPIVQNGKLYTALAEFYATPPHVDNEKGLFYSNQGKKITKDTEENKQSKLVFALYEAIEGVTSESRQSAVQMLKNAREYHYLKLASRKNPEAAMFCLEYCLSNNQLAETKQYAELARKADRAKAAYLEAMITKSQKGQFIPLLLEALEFGYAHAGYALTEVLVDLLERNQIEEIKEHYLNLLLKPFVLNKLPITVIIGMIIAVYADKEGTQQQEFIETWMYNLLVIAKNSEVENKTDLVVTLIKDYQGLLSDEGLLVALSILSKQRYFDNTVDPLLLDAIALIITEKDQKGPKHFFNLAIYDFLKNNTKIVVLLMNNPSSKEMLMKCEAFTNFIEKEHIPVEDTDKVKSQPSLTNLSLFGGNNNNNLPEEKDLSADASQSTIGTKKG
;
A
#
# COMPACT_ATOMS: atom_id res chain seq x y z
N MET A 1 24.69 6.56 -25.53
CA MET A 1 23.82 7.18 -24.50
C MET A 1 22.65 6.24 -24.31
N PRO A 2 22.21 5.93 -23.08
CA PRO A 2 21.03 5.09 -22.88
C PRO A 2 19.81 5.76 -23.54
N ILE A 3 18.95 4.94 -24.16
CA ILE A 3 17.72 5.41 -24.82
C ILE A 3 16.85 6.11 -23.77
N ASP A 4 16.48 7.37 -23.99
CA ASP A 4 15.40 7.99 -23.21
C ASP A 4 14.06 7.40 -23.67
N ILE A 5 13.60 6.39 -22.92
CA ILE A 5 12.39 5.62 -23.20
C ILE A 5 11.14 6.50 -23.25
N LYS A 6 11.05 7.50 -22.37
CA LYS A 6 9.89 8.40 -22.35
C LYS A 6 9.91 9.30 -23.58
N GLN A 7 11.09 9.79 -23.94
CA GLN A 7 11.26 10.59 -25.15
C GLN A 7 10.95 9.77 -26.40
N CYS A 8 11.44 8.53 -26.51
CA CYS A 8 11.20 7.65 -27.66
C CYS A 8 9.73 7.22 -27.76
N ALA A 9 9.11 6.82 -26.65
CA ALA A 9 7.69 6.47 -26.63
C ALA A 9 6.80 7.66 -27.03
N ASN A 10 7.12 8.87 -26.52
CA ASN A 10 6.41 10.09 -26.92
C ASN A 10 6.63 10.39 -28.41
N LEU A 11 7.84 10.23 -28.92
CA LEU A 11 8.14 10.46 -30.33
C LEU A 11 7.42 9.48 -31.25
N MET A 12 7.28 8.21 -30.86
CA MET A 12 6.53 7.19 -31.61
C MET A 12 5.03 7.49 -31.74
N THR A 13 4.47 8.38 -30.91
CA THR A 13 3.07 8.83 -31.09
C THR A 13 2.93 9.86 -32.21
N LYS A 14 4.04 10.51 -32.63
CA LYS A 14 4.03 11.56 -33.66
C LYS A 14 5.42 11.76 -34.28
N MET A 15 5.78 10.90 -35.21
CA MET A 15 7.06 10.92 -35.93
C MET A 15 6.97 11.73 -37.22
N PRO A 16 7.84 12.74 -37.44
CA PRO A 16 7.89 13.48 -38.69
C PRO A 16 8.59 12.65 -39.78
N PHE A 17 7.89 12.35 -40.86
CA PHE A 17 8.45 11.67 -42.03
C PHE A 17 7.99 12.33 -43.33
N THR A 18 8.83 12.28 -44.35
CA THR A 18 8.49 12.78 -45.70
C THR A 18 7.94 11.64 -46.54
N SER A 19 6.76 11.85 -47.12
CA SER A 19 6.20 10.92 -48.11
C SER A 19 6.98 10.93 -49.43
N LYS A 20 6.79 9.90 -50.26
CA LYS A 20 7.36 9.83 -51.61
C LYS A 20 7.04 11.06 -52.48
N SER A 21 5.92 11.75 -52.24
CA SER A 21 5.53 12.97 -52.95
C SER A 21 6.10 14.26 -52.35
N GLY A 22 6.92 14.18 -51.30
CA GLY A 22 7.55 15.34 -50.64
C GLY A 22 6.70 16.00 -49.55
N LYS A 23 5.51 15.47 -49.25
CA LYS A 23 4.65 15.99 -48.17
C LYS A 23 5.14 15.48 -46.80
N GLU A 24 5.26 16.37 -45.83
CA GLU A 24 5.50 16.00 -44.42
C GLU A 24 4.28 15.31 -43.80
N LEU A 25 4.53 14.24 -43.07
CA LEU A 25 3.54 13.42 -42.39
C LEU A 25 3.93 13.27 -40.92
N ALA A 26 2.92 13.24 -40.07
CA ALA A 26 3.05 12.82 -38.68
C ALA A 26 2.57 11.36 -38.57
N LEU A 27 3.51 10.43 -38.50
CA LEU A 27 3.23 8.99 -38.40
C LEU A 27 3.23 8.56 -36.93
N ALA A 28 2.31 7.68 -36.55
CA ALA A 28 2.27 7.10 -35.21
C ALA A 28 2.49 5.58 -35.29
N PHE A 29 3.24 5.00 -34.36
CA PHE A 29 3.32 3.56 -34.20
C PHE A 29 3.02 3.20 -32.75
N THR A 30 1.82 2.70 -32.50
CA THR A 30 1.36 2.28 -31.17
C THR A 30 1.13 0.77 -31.10
N THR A 31 0.84 0.26 -29.90
CA THR A 31 0.39 -1.13 -29.70
C THR A 31 -0.87 -1.47 -30.52
N ASP A 32 -1.76 -0.49 -30.74
CA ASP A 32 -2.96 -0.66 -31.56
C ASP A 32 -2.62 -0.78 -33.05
N THR A 33 -1.65 0.01 -33.53
CA THR A 33 -1.09 -0.12 -34.88
C THR A 33 -0.50 -1.51 -35.08
N ALA A 34 0.36 -1.97 -34.15
CA ALA A 34 0.97 -3.30 -34.22
C ALA A 34 -0.08 -4.42 -34.32
N LYS A 35 -1.12 -4.37 -33.48
CA LYS A 35 -2.24 -5.33 -33.49
C LYS A 35 -3.05 -5.27 -34.79
N LYS A 36 -3.43 -4.09 -35.25
CA LYS A 36 -4.29 -3.91 -36.43
C LYS A 36 -3.63 -4.45 -37.70
N TRP A 37 -2.33 -4.16 -37.87
CA TRP A 37 -1.59 -4.47 -39.10
C TRP A 37 -0.79 -5.77 -39.01
N GLY A 38 -0.66 -6.37 -37.82
CA GLY A 38 0.09 -7.60 -37.62
C GLY A 38 1.60 -7.43 -37.79
N VAL A 39 2.13 -6.22 -37.56
CA VAL A 39 3.54 -5.86 -37.78
C VAL A 39 4.17 -5.25 -36.54
N VAL A 40 5.50 -5.18 -36.53
CA VAL A 40 6.30 -4.46 -35.53
C VAL A 40 6.94 -3.21 -36.13
N PHE A 41 7.23 -2.22 -35.29
CA PHE A 41 7.94 -1.00 -35.72
C PHE A 41 9.30 -1.38 -36.32
N LEU A 42 9.67 -0.73 -37.42
CA LEU A 42 10.87 -1.00 -38.20
C LEU A 42 10.96 -2.42 -38.78
N GLN A 43 9.90 -3.23 -38.72
CA GLN A 43 9.91 -4.57 -39.31
C GLN A 43 10.17 -4.49 -40.82
N ARG A 44 11.05 -5.37 -41.31
CA ARG A 44 11.32 -5.54 -42.74
C ARG A 44 10.27 -6.45 -43.36
N ILE A 45 9.67 -5.98 -44.45
CA ILE A 45 8.63 -6.68 -45.20
C ILE A 45 8.97 -6.66 -46.68
N ARG A 46 8.59 -7.72 -47.40
CA ARG A 46 8.49 -7.69 -48.85
C ARG A 46 7.13 -7.11 -49.22
N THR A 47 7.12 -6.18 -50.15
CA THR A 47 5.92 -5.55 -50.71
C THR A 47 5.89 -5.79 -52.23
N PRO A 48 4.78 -5.49 -52.93
CA PRO A 48 4.73 -5.54 -54.39
C PRO A 48 5.78 -4.67 -55.09
N ASN A 49 6.26 -3.62 -54.42
CA ASN A 49 7.25 -2.67 -54.96
C ASN A 49 8.68 -2.94 -54.48
N GLY A 50 8.92 -4.08 -53.82
CA GLY A 50 10.24 -4.45 -53.28
C GLY A 50 10.28 -4.52 -51.76
N LEU A 51 11.49 -4.58 -51.22
CA LEU A 51 11.74 -4.58 -49.78
C LEU A 51 11.38 -3.22 -49.17
N GLY A 52 10.77 -3.25 -47.99
CA GLY A 52 10.42 -2.04 -47.26
C GLY A 52 10.46 -2.20 -45.74
N THR A 53 10.54 -1.07 -45.06
CA THR A 53 10.58 -0.93 -43.60
C THR A 53 9.27 -0.32 -43.10
N ILE A 54 8.62 -0.96 -42.14
CA ILE A 54 7.44 -0.42 -41.47
C ILE A 54 7.81 0.81 -40.64
N ILE A 55 7.14 1.95 -40.88
CA ILE A 55 7.40 3.19 -40.14
C ILE A 55 6.25 3.53 -39.19
N GLY A 56 5.00 3.52 -39.66
CA GLY A 56 3.89 4.00 -38.83
C GLY A 56 2.56 4.03 -39.54
N GLU A 57 1.54 4.51 -38.84
CA GLU A 57 0.19 4.72 -39.33
C GLU A 57 -0.14 6.21 -39.33
N ASN A 58 -0.84 6.65 -40.38
CA ASN A 58 -1.43 7.98 -40.44
C ASN A 58 -2.68 7.93 -41.32
N ASN A 59 -3.76 8.58 -40.86
CA ASN A 59 -5.08 8.56 -41.49
C ASN A 59 -5.61 7.14 -41.80
N GLY A 60 -5.34 6.19 -40.90
CA GLY A 60 -5.83 4.81 -41.02
C GLY A 60 -5.10 3.94 -42.03
N ASN A 61 -3.98 4.41 -42.59
CA ASN A 61 -3.15 3.69 -43.56
C ASN A 61 -1.76 3.36 -42.98
N LEU A 62 -1.24 2.17 -43.27
CA LEU A 62 0.12 1.75 -42.91
C LEU A 62 1.15 2.33 -43.89
N TRP A 63 2.10 3.08 -43.38
CA TRP A 63 3.18 3.72 -44.12
C TRP A 63 4.48 2.92 -44.00
N VAL A 64 5.08 2.65 -45.16
CA VAL A 64 6.26 1.81 -45.35
C VAL A 64 7.30 2.60 -46.15
N TRP A 65 8.55 2.55 -45.73
CA TRP A 65 9.67 3.08 -46.51
C TRP A 65 10.19 1.99 -47.45
N ILE A 66 10.10 2.18 -48.77
CA ILE A 66 10.62 1.22 -49.75
C ILE A 66 12.09 1.51 -50.04
N ASP A 67 12.91 0.47 -50.16
CA ASP A 67 14.34 0.62 -50.41
C ASP A 67 14.59 1.43 -51.69
N ASN A 68 15.53 2.37 -51.64
CA ASN A 68 15.85 3.33 -52.70
C ASN A 68 14.75 4.35 -53.05
N ASP A 69 13.62 4.38 -52.33
CA ASP A 69 12.66 5.49 -52.43
C ASP A 69 13.07 6.68 -51.55
N ARG A 70 12.68 7.88 -51.97
CA ARG A 70 12.99 9.16 -51.29
C ARG A 70 12.13 9.43 -50.05
N GLY A 71 11.20 8.55 -49.71
CA GLY A 71 10.27 8.76 -48.60
C GLY A 71 9.27 7.61 -48.45
N VAL A 72 8.38 7.74 -47.46
CA VAL A 72 7.40 6.71 -47.13
C VAL A 72 6.24 6.66 -48.13
N THR A 73 5.69 5.47 -48.34
CA THR A 73 4.51 5.22 -49.18
C THR A 73 3.51 4.32 -48.45
N TYR A 74 2.30 4.21 -48.96
CA TYR A 74 1.26 3.31 -48.45
C TYR A 74 0.47 2.72 -49.62
N TRP A 75 -0.43 1.79 -49.30
CA TRP A 75 -1.35 1.18 -50.27
C TRP A 75 -2.79 1.34 -49.80
N ASP A 76 -3.63 1.99 -50.60
CA ASP A 76 -5.04 2.31 -50.26
C ASP A 76 -5.91 1.09 -49.95
N HIS A 77 -5.55 -0.06 -50.55
CA HIS A 77 -6.29 -1.31 -50.43
C HIS A 77 -5.97 -2.09 -49.14
N LEU A 78 -4.92 -1.70 -48.39
CA LEU A 78 -4.63 -2.29 -47.09
C LEU A 78 -5.59 -1.74 -46.04
N LYS A 79 -6.43 -2.60 -45.45
CA LYS A 79 -7.43 -2.21 -44.41
C LYS A 79 -7.25 -2.91 -43.06
N ALA A 80 -6.47 -3.99 -43.03
CA ALA A 80 -6.19 -4.80 -41.84
C ALA A 80 -4.81 -5.45 -42.00
N ASN A 81 -4.55 -6.55 -41.28
CA ASN A 81 -3.29 -7.29 -41.30
C ASN A 81 -2.62 -7.31 -42.68
N VAL A 82 -1.42 -6.73 -42.79
CA VAL A 82 -0.74 -6.52 -44.07
C VAL A 82 -0.42 -7.85 -44.77
N PHE A 83 -0.18 -8.91 -44.01
CA PHE A 83 0.18 -10.24 -44.53
C PHE A 83 -1.03 -11.05 -44.99
N SER A 84 -2.25 -10.50 -44.90
CA SER A 84 -3.45 -11.11 -45.47
C SER A 84 -3.67 -10.77 -46.95
N VAL A 85 -2.84 -9.89 -47.51
CA VAL A 85 -2.94 -9.40 -48.89
C VAL A 85 -1.78 -9.94 -49.73
N ASP A 86 -2.10 -10.44 -50.92
CA ASP A 86 -1.12 -10.98 -51.86
C ASP A 86 -0.04 -9.94 -52.21
N GLY A 87 1.22 -10.40 -52.23
CA GLY A 87 2.39 -9.56 -52.49
C GLY A 87 3.07 -8.98 -51.24
N PHE A 88 2.50 -9.18 -50.05
CA PHE A 88 3.13 -8.81 -48.78
C PHE A 88 3.62 -10.05 -48.01
N GLN A 89 4.89 -10.06 -47.62
CA GLN A 89 5.48 -11.18 -46.86
C GLN A 89 6.46 -10.70 -45.79
N PRO A 90 6.50 -11.35 -44.61
CA PRO A 90 7.48 -11.02 -43.57
C PRO A 90 8.89 -11.50 -43.98
N VAL A 91 9.91 -10.69 -43.69
CA VAL A 91 11.31 -11.09 -43.87
C VAL A 91 11.76 -11.85 -42.61
N LYS A 92 12.09 -13.13 -42.75
CA LYS A 92 12.36 -14.03 -41.61
C LYS A 92 13.70 -13.80 -40.90
N ASN A 93 14.67 -13.18 -41.57
CA ASN A 93 16.00 -12.85 -41.02
C ASN A 93 16.37 -11.42 -41.43
N ALA A 94 16.06 -10.44 -40.59
CA ALA A 94 16.48 -9.06 -40.80
C ALA A 94 17.76 -8.82 -39.99
N SER A 95 18.95 -8.97 -40.58
CA SER A 95 20.16 -8.40 -39.99
C SER A 95 20.14 -6.87 -40.15
N VAL A 96 20.83 -6.17 -39.25
CA VAL A 96 20.96 -4.69 -39.28
C VAL A 96 21.63 -4.22 -40.58
N GLU A 97 22.46 -5.08 -41.20
CA GLU A 97 23.10 -4.85 -42.50
C GLU A 97 22.12 -4.79 -43.70
N LEU A 98 20.82 -5.04 -43.49
CA LEU A 98 19.79 -5.03 -44.55
C LEU A 98 18.94 -3.75 -44.61
N TYR A 99 19.17 -2.77 -43.74
CA TYR A 99 18.48 -1.47 -43.80
C TYR A 99 19.20 -0.50 -44.74
N PRO A 100 18.49 0.22 -45.62
CA PRO A 100 19.11 1.27 -46.44
C PRO A 100 19.72 2.38 -45.59
N ASP A 101 20.88 2.89 -46.01
CA ASP A 101 21.60 4.00 -45.34
C ASP A 101 20.69 5.21 -45.07
N GLU A 102 19.76 5.51 -45.99
CA GLU A 102 18.84 6.64 -45.81
C GLU A 102 17.88 6.41 -44.64
N VAL A 103 17.38 5.17 -44.47
CA VAL A 103 16.48 4.80 -43.38
C VAL A 103 17.24 4.85 -42.06
N VAL A 104 18.43 4.24 -42.02
CA VAL A 104 19.29 4.23 -40.83
C VAL A 104 19.60 5.67 -40.40
N LYS A 105 20.17 6.49 -41.28
CA LYS A 105 20.52 7.88 -40.97
C LYS A 105 19.30 8.70 -40.53
N HIS A 106 18.13 8.49 -41.14
CA HIS A 106 16.94 9.26 -40.79
C HIS A 106 16.39 8.87 -39.41
N VAL A 107 16.23 7.57 -39.17
CA VAL A 107 15.70 7.02 -37.92
C VAL A 107 16.65 7.33 -36.76
N GLU A 108 17.96 7.12 -36.93
CA GLU A 108 18.94 7.39 -35.88
C GLU A 108 19.04 8.88 -35.55
N ASN A 109 18.95 9.76 -36.56
CA ASN A 109 18.91 11.20 -36.31
C ASN A 109 17.64 11.65 -35.58
N LEU A 110 16.51 11.00 -35.84
CA LEU A 110 15.22 11.33 -35.24
C LEU A 110 15.17 10.91 -33.76
N PHE A 111 15.58 9.69 -33.45
CA PHE A 111 15.50 9.10 -32.11
C PHE A 111 16.76 9.32 -31.27
N LYS A 112 17.86 9.79 -31.87
CA LYS A 112 19.16 9.99 -31.20
C LYS A 112 19.75 8.71 -30.61
N CYS A 113 19.42 7.56 -31.18
CA CYS A 113 19.94 6.24 -30.82
C CYS A 113 20.06 5.37 -32.08
N SER A 114 20.78 4.26 -32.00
CA SER A 114 20.95 3.35 -33.13
C SER A 114 19.64 2.66 -33.55
N ILE A 115 19.55 2.21 -34.80
CA ILE A 115 18.37 1.48 -35.27
C ILE A 115 18.19 0.15 -34.53
N SER A 116 19.28 -0.51 -34.15
CA SER A 116 19.30 -1.75 -33.37
C SER A 116 18.65 -1.55 -31.99
N GLU A 117 19.03 -0.48 -31.31
CA GLU A 117 18.48 -0.06 -30.01
C GLU A 117 16.94 0.17 -30.09
N LEU A 118 16.44 0.78 -31.17
CA LEU A 118 15.00 1.00 -31.39
C LEU A 118 14.23 -0.28 -31.72
N ILE A 119 14.86 -1.19 -32.46
CA ILE A 119 14.26 -2.49 -32.77
C ILE A 119 14.07 -3.28 -31.48
N ILE A 120 15.09 -3.33 -30.61
CA ILE A 120 15.01 -3.98 -29.30
C ILE A 120 13.91 -3.34 -28.44
N PHE A 121 13.87 -2.00 -28.41
CA PHE A 121 12.83 -1.25 -27.69
C PHE A 121 11.41 -1.58 -28.17
N SER A 122 11.21 -1.68 -29.49
CA SER A 122 9.88 -1.83 -30.10
C SER A 122 9.38 -3.27 -30.23
N GLN A 123 10.27 -4.26 -30.25
CA GLN A 123 9.92 -5.68 -30.27
C GLN A 123 9.51 -6.23 -28.90
N GLY A 124 9.66 -5.44 -27.84
CA GLY A 124 9.35 -5.85 -26.47
C GLY A 124 10.45 -6.75 -25.93
N LEU A 125 11.15 -6.28 -24.89
CA LEU A 125 12.28 -6.98 -24.26
C LEU A 125 11.92 -8.39 -23.73
N LEU A 126 10.66 -8.79 -23.59
CA LEU A 126 10.28 -10.01 -22.85
C LEU A 126 10.84 -11.34 -23.41
N SER A 127 11.29 -11.39 -24.67
CA SER A 127 11.98 -12.57 -25.23
C SER A 127 13.50 -12.44 -25.33
N SER A 128 14.09 -11.28 -25.03
CA SER A 128 15.47 -10.94 -25.41
C SER A 128 16.53 -11.84 -24.78
N ILE A 129 16.38 -12.27 -23.51
CA ILE A 129 17.37 -13.13 -22.85
C ILE A 129 17.53 -14.44 -23.62
N TYR A 130 16.44 -15.16 -23.89
CA TYR A 130 16.55 -16.53 -24.43
C TYR A 130 16.76 -16.54 -25.94
N THR A 131 16.35 -15.48 -26.66
CA THR A 131 16.63 -15.32 -28.09
C THR A 131 18.00 -14.71 -28.40
N ALA A 132 18.72 -14.21 -27.40
CA ALA A 132 20.03 -13.58 -27.62
C ALA A 132 21.00 -14.55 -28.29
N LYS A 133 21.74 -14.07 -29.29
CA LYS A 133 22.74 -14.82 -30.06
C LYS A 133 24.17 -14.47 -29.72
N SER A 134 24.39 -13.40 -28.96
CA SER A 134 25.72 -12.95 -28.51
C SER A 134 25.67 -12.31 -27.13
N ASP A 135 26.84 -12.21 -26.48
CA ASP A 135 26.98 -11.57 -25.17
C ASP A 135 26.64 -10.08 -25.20
N SER A 136 26.90 -9.40 -26.32
CA SER A 136 26.60 -7.98 -26.51
C SER A 136 25.10 -7.68 -26.41
N GLU A 137 24.24 -8.58 -26.89
CA GLU A 137 22.77 -8.44 -26.80
C GLU A 137 22.27 -8.57 -25.35
N LEU A 138 22.99 -9.33 -24.51
CA LEU A 138 22.70 -9.44 -23.07
C LEU A 138 23.23 -8.24 -22.27
N GLU A 139 24.40 -7.70 -22.63
CA GLU A 139 24.96 -6.50 -22.00
C GLU A 139 24.05 -5.28 -22.15
N ASP A 140 23.30 -5.21 -23.25
CA ASP A 140 22.33 -4.13 -23.45
C ASP A 140 21.13 -4.22 -22.49
N ILE A 141 20.80 -5.41 -22.00
CA ILE A 141 19.81 -5.61 -20.93
C ILE A 141 20.38 -5.09 -19.61
N GLU A 142 21.63 -5.40 -19.30
CA GLU A 142 22.32 -4.94 -18.09
C GLU A 142 22.46 -3.41 -18.05
N LYS A 143 22.78 -2.78 -19.20
CA LYS A 143 22.81 -1.30 -19.33
C LYS A 143 21.44 -0.65 -19.09
N ASN A 144 20.35 -1.38 -19.33
CA ASN A 144 18.97 -0.90 -19.19
C ASN A 144 18.21 -1.63 -18.07
N TRP A 145 18.93 -2.03 -17.01
CA TRP A 145 18.45 -2.93 -15.96
C TRP A 145 17.11 -2.52 -15.33
N GLU A 146 16.92 -1.24 -15.00
CA GLU A 146 15.67 -0.76 -14.37
C GLU A 146 14.44 -0.94 -15.28
N LEU A 147 14.60 -0.67 -16.59
CA LEU A 147 13.53 -0.86 -17.56
C LEU A 147 13.21 -2.35 -17.72
N TRP A 148 14.27 -3.17 -17.81
CA TRP A 148 14.14 -4.62 -17.90
C TRP A 148 13.36 -5.18 -16.70
N LEU A 149 13.75 -4.83 -15.47
CA LEU A 149 13.06 -5.29 -14.26
C LEU A 149 11.58 -4.88 -14.25
N LYS A 150 11.27 -3.64 -14.67
CA LYS A 150 9.89 -3.18 -14.77
C LYS A 150 9.08 -4.04 -15.74
N GLN A 151 9.63 -4.32 -16.92
CA GLN A 151 8.96 -5.12 -17.94
C GLN A 151 8.85 -6.60 -17.55
N ALA A 152 9.91 -7.19 -16.99
CA ALA A 152 9.88 -8.55 -16.45
C ALA A 152 8.82 -8.69 -15.35
N THR A 153 8.65 -7.66 -14.51
CA THR A 153 7.59 -7.62 -13.49
C THR A 153 6.19 -7.51 -14.11
N GLU A 154 5.99 -6.65 -15.11
CA GLU A 154 4.70 -6.46 -15.78
C GLU A 154 4.31 -7.65 -16.69
N GLY A 155 5.31 -8.32 -17.26
CA GLY A 155 5.17 -9.42 -18.22
C GLY A 155 5.57 -10.79 -17.67
N LEU A 156 5.56 -10.99 -16.34
CA LEU A 156 6.05 -12.19 -15.67
C LEU A 156 5.52 -13.50 -16.27
N SER A 157 4.21 -13.55 -16.59
CA SER A 157 3.61 -14.76 -17.18
C SER A 157 4.11 -15.07 -18.59
N ALA A 158 4.41 -14.06 -19.40
CA ALA A 158 4.99 -14.26 -20.73
C ALA A 158 6.45 -14.71 -20.61
N TRP A 159 7.20 -14.06 -19.73
CA TRP A 159 8.59 -14.43 -19.45
C TRP A 159 8.71 -15.86 -18.89
N PHE A 160 7.76 -16.27 -18.03
CA PHE A 160 7.66 -17.65 -17.52
C PHE A 160 7.54 -18.69 -18.63
N VAL A 161 6.71 -18.44 -19.64
CA VAL A 161 6.55 -19.36 -20.79
C VAL A 161 7.87 -19.49 -21.54
N SER A 162 8.57 -18.38 -21.77
CA SER A 162 9.87 -18.36 -22.44
C SER A 162 10.96 -19.08 -21.62
N LEU A 163 11.04 -18.83 -20.31
CA LEU A 163 11.97 -19.52 -19.41
C LEU A 163 11.70 -21.03 -19.40
N ARG A 164 10.43 -21.44 -19.28
CA ARG A 164 10.05 -22.85 -19.26
C ARG A 164 10.46 -23.55 -20.55
N HIS A 165 10.17 -22.95 -21.70
CA HIS A 165 10.57 -23.49 -22.99
C HIS A 165 12.09 -23.63 -23.10
N TYR A 166 12.81 -22.56 -22.72
CA TYR A 166 14.27 -22.55 -22.74
C TYR A 166 14.88 -23.67 -21.87
N LEU A 167 14.43 -23.80 -20.62
CA LEU A 167 14.92 -24.85 -19.72
C LEU A 167 14.55 -26.26 -20.19
N GLN A 168 13.40 -26.45 -20.85
CA GLN A 168 13.02 -27.74 -21.44
C GLN A 168 13.96 -28.12 -22.59
N GLU A 169 14.25 -27.18 -23.49
CA GLU A 169 15.18 -27.40 -24.63
C GLU A 169 16.62 -27.65 -24.17
N HIS A 170 17.05 -27.00 -23.09
CA HIS A 170 18.42 -27.07 -22.56
C HIS A 170 18.53 -27.94 -21.29
N SER A 171 17.54 -28.82 -21.06
CA SER A 171 17.53 -29.78 -19.94
C SER A 171 18.56 -30.92 -20.12
N GLN A 172 18.89 -31.25 -21.37
CA GLN A 172 20.01 -32.12 -21.73
C GLN A 172 21.27 -31.25 -21.86
N SER A 173 22.30 -31.58 -21.09
CA SER A 173 23.32 -30.62 -20.64
C SER A 173 24.23 -30.07 -21.75
N PRO A 174 24.55 -28.77 -21.75
CA PRO A 174 25.73 -28.21 -22.43
C PRO A 174 27.06 -28.87 -21.99
N LEU A 175 27.13 -29.34 -20.73
CA LEU A 175 28.30 -29.99 -20.12
C LEU A 175 28.61 -31.36 -20.76
N GLU A 176 27.59 -32.12 -21.18
CA GLU A 176 27.77 -33.39 -21.90
C GLU A 176 28.33 -33.18 -23.31
N GLN A 177 27.98 -32.05 -23.94
CA GLN A 177 28.59 -31.63 -25.19
C GLN A 177 30.04 -31.21 -24.94
N MET A 178 30.32 -30.36 -23.93
CA MET A 178 31.68 -29.96 -23.57
C MET A 178 32.59 -31.15 -23.21
N GLN A 179 32.11 -32.16 -22.46
CA GLN A 179 32.88 -33.35 -22.14
C GLN A 179 33.33 -34.12 -23.38
N LYS A 180 32.43 -34.29 -24.37
CA LYS A 180 32.79 -34.89 -25.66
C LYS A 180 33.90 -34.11 -26.37
N TYR A 181 33.97 -32.79 -26.20
CA TYR A 181 35.01 -31.95 -26.80
C TYR A 181 36.30 -31.87 -25.96
N GLY A 182 36.22 -31.92 -24.63
CA GLY A 182 37.37 -32.04 -23.73
C GLY A 182 38.17 -33.32 -24.00
N GLU A 183 37.47 -34.45 -24.25
CA GLU A 183 38.08 -35.71 -24.71
C GLU A 183 38.77 -35.58 -26.08
N ILE A 184 38.28 -34.70 -26.96
CA ILE A 184 38.92 -34.42 -28.26
C ILE A 184 40.18 -33.55 -28.06
N THR A 185 40.13 -32.60 -27.14
CA THR A 185 41.23 -31.66 -26.87
C THR A 185 42.41 -32.33 -26.17
N SER A 186 42.14 -33.23 -25.21
CA SER A 186 43.19 -34.02 -24.51
C SER A 186 43.94 -34.99 -25.43
N ARG A 187 43.28 -35.48 -26.50
CA ARG A 187 43.94 -36.26 -27.56
C ARG A 187 44.88 -35.42 -28.44
N VAL A 188 44.68 -34.10 -28.50
CA VAL A 188 45.49 -33.17 -29.31
C VAL A 188 46.67 -32.63 -28.51
N THR A 189 46.50 -32.34 -27.21
CA THR A 189 47.54 -31.76 -26.34
C THR A 189 48.54 -32.76 -25.77
N SER A 190 48.30 -34.07 -25.91
CA SER A 190 49.22 -35.13 -25.48
C SER A 190 50.40 -35.38 -26.44
N ILE A 191 50.50 -34.61 -27.52
CA ILE A 191 51.62 -34.64 -28.46
C ILE A 191 52.68 -33.60 -28.00
N PRO A 192 53.95 -33.99 -27.74
CA PRO A 192 54.97 -33.07 -27.24
C PRO A 192 55.24 -31.93 -28.23
N GLY A 193 55.50 -30.73 -27.70
CA GLY A 193 55.58 -29.46 -28.44
C GLY A 193 56.50 -29.49 -29.66
N PHE A 194 55.90 -29.24 -30.83
CA PHE A 194 56.60 -28.92 -32.07
C PHE A 194 56.38 -27.45 -32.42
N THR A 195 57.47 -26.71 -32.63
CA THR A 195 57.44 -25.33 -33.12
C THR A 195 56.95 -25.33 -34.57
N ILE A 196 55.83 -24.66 -34.84
CA ILE A 196 55.27 -24.54 -36.19
C ILE A 196 56.10 -23.54 -36.98
N THR A 197 57.00 -24.01 -37.84
CA THR A 197 57.54 -23.22 -38.94
C THR A 197 56.66 -23.39 -40.16
N GLU A 198 56.22 -22.29 -40.78
CA GLU A 198 55.47 -22.35 -42.05
C GLU A 198 56.31 -23.02 -43.14
N PHE A 199 56.03 -24.29 -43.40
CA PHE A 199 56.68 -25.07 -44.45
C PHE A 199 55.90 -24.97 -45.76
N ASN A 200 56.53 -24.44 -46.82
CA ASN A 200 55.90 -24.27 -48.12
C ASN A 200 55.75 -25.63 -48.85
N PRO A 201 54.53 -26.18 -49.03
CA PRO A 201 54.35 -27.55 -49.53
C PRO A 201 54.75 -27.71 -51.00
N SER A 202 54.63 -26.64 -51.79
CA SER A 202 54.93 -26.67 -53.22
C SER A 202 56.43 -26.79 -53.51
N SER A 203 57.31 -26.36 -52.59
CA SER A 203 58.76 -26.53 -52.77
C SER A 203 59.21 -27.97 -52.49
N LEU A 204 58.61 -28.63 -51.50
CA LEU A 204 58.94 -30.00 -51.10
C LEU A 204 58.54 -31.04 -52.15
N GLN A 205 57.34 -30.93 -52.73
CA GLN A 205 56.91 -31.84 -53.81
C GLN A 205 57.81 -31.69 -55.05
N LYS A 206 58.23 -30.46 -55.33
CA LYS A 206 59.13 -30.15 -56.44
C LYS A 206 60.51 -30.78 -56.20
N GLU A 207 61.09 -30.60 -55.02
CA GLU A 207 62.37 -31.23 -54.65
C GLU A 207 62.32 -32.77 -54.69
N ILE A 208 61.23 -33.38 -54.20
CA ILE A 208 61.05 -34.85 -54.27
C ILE A 208 61.01 -35.31 -55.73
N ASN A 209 60.33 -34.58 -56.61
CA ASN A 209 60.26 -34.92 -58.03
C ASN A 209 61.60 -34.70 -58.74
N GLU A 210 62.31 -33.61 -58.44
CA GLU A 210 63.65 -33.34 -58.96
C GLU A 210 64.66 -34.42 -58.55
N ILE A 211 64.63 -34.88 -57.30
CA ILE A 211 65.49 -35.98 -56.82
C ILE A 211 65.14 -37.31 -57.48
N LYS A 212 63.84 -37.58 -57.74
CA LYS A 212 63.41 -38.78 -58.50
C LYS A 212 63.93 -38.74 -59.94
N GLU A 213 63.92 -37.58 -60.58
CA GLU A 213 64.49 -37.43 -61.92
C GLU A 213 66.00 -37.60 -61.90
N GLN A 214 66.72 -36.98 -60.95
CA GLN A 214 68.16 -37.17 -60.77
C GLN A 214 68.53 -38.65 -60.55
N ALA A 215 67.73 -39.40 -59.77
CA ALA A 215 67.94 -40.83 -59.59
C ALA A 215 67.72 -41.64 -60.88
N ARG A 216 66.73 -41.27 -61.71
CA ARG A 216 66.52 -41.89 -63.03
C ARG A 216 67.66 -41.57 -64.00
N ASP A 217 68.10 -40.32 -64.05
CA ASP A 217 69.21 -39.89 -64.90
C ASP A 217 70.50 -40.59 -64.50
N LEU A 218 70.76 -40.72 -63.20
CA LEU A 218 71.91 -41.46 -62.66
C LEU A 218 71.87 -42.94 -63.08
N GLN A 219 70.70 -43.59 -63.03
CA GLN A 219 70.53 -44.97 -63.52
C GLN A 219 70.78 -45.09 -65.03
N GLN A 220 70.30 -44.12 -65.83
CA GLN A 220 70.56 -44.11 -67.27
C GLN A 220 72.04 -43.89 -67.59
N GLN A 221 72.71 -42.98 -66.87
CA GLN A 221 74.14 -42.71 -67.00
C GLN A 221 74.99 -43.92 -66.60
N LYS A 222 74.63 -44.61 -65.51
CA LYS A 222 75.25 -45.88 -65.10
C LYS A 222 75.22 -46.92 -66.22
N VAL A 223 74.04 -47.15 -66.82
CA VAL A 223 73.87 -48.11 -67.93
C VAL A 223 74.68 -47.69 -69.17
N ALA A 224 74.77 -46.38 -69.45
CA ALA A 224 75.54 -45.87 -70.58
C ALA A 224 77.05 -45.99 -70.38
N ILE A 225 77.56 -45.67 -69.18
CA ILE A 225 78.99 -45.68 -68.85
C ILE A 225 79.52 -47.11 -68.72
N ILE A 226 78.79 -48.02 -68.05
CA ILE A 226 79.20 -49.42 -67.91
C ILE A 226 79.36 -50.10 -69.29
N LYS A 227 78.51 -49.76 -70.26
CA LYS A 227 78.59 -50.28 -71.64
C LYS A 227 79.85 -49.83 -72.41
N GLN A 228 80.50 -48.75 -71.99
CA GLN A 228 81.65 -48.16 -72.69
C GLN A 228 83.01 -48.57 -72.10
N ILE A 229 83.01 -49.29 -70.98
CA ILE A 229 84.24 -49.62 -70.25
C ILE A 229 84.57 -51.11 -70.44
N PRO A 230 85.74 -51.47 -71.01
CA PRO A 230 86.08 -52.85 -71.31
C PRO A 230 86.75 -53.62 -70.14
N ALA A 231 87.26 -52.93 -69.12
CA ALA A 231 87.96 -53.55 -67.99
C ALA A 231 87.02 -53.82 -66.81
N LYS A 232 87.07 -55.05 -66.29
CA LYS A 232 86.12 -55.55 -65.26
C LYS A 232 86.34 -54.91 -63.88
N GLU A 233 87.59 -54.62 -63.51
CA GLU A 233 87.93 -53.96 -62.24
C GLU A 233 87.46 -52.50 -62.21
N ASP A 234 87.55 -51.78 -63.34
CA ASP A 234 87.06 -50.40 -63.46
C ASP A 234 85.52 -50.35 -63.46
N GLN A 235 84.85 -51.36 -64.04
CA GLN A 235 83.40 -51.51 -63.95
C GLN A 235 82.95 -51.70 -62.50
N GLU A 236 83.64 -52.54 -61.71
CA GLU A 236 83.29 -52.77 -60.30
C GLU A 236 83.50 -51.51 -59.44
N GLN A 237 84.57 -50.74 -59.66
CA GLN A 237 84.77 -49.46 -58.96
C GLN A 237 83.69 -48.43 -59.31
N ILE A 238 83.33 -48.31 -60.59
CA ILE A 238 82.29 -47.38 -61.04
C ILE A 238 80.91 -47.81 -60.54
N GLU A 239 80.61 -49.12 -60.55
CA GLU A 239 79.39 -49.65 -59.94
C GLU A 239 79.32 -49.34 -58.43
N SER A 240 80.44 -49.42 -57.72
CA SER A 240 80.52 -49.04 -56.30
C SER A 240 80.23 -47.55 -56.10
N ILE A 241 80.78 -46.66 -56.94
CA ILE A 241 80.52 -45.22 -56.90
C ILE A 241 79.04 -44.93 -57.20
N PHE A 242 78.48 -45.54 -58.25
CA PHE A 242 77.05 -45.39 -58.58
C PHE A 242 76.15 -45.93 -57.48
N LYS A 243 76.51 -47.05 -56.87
CA LYS A 243 75.77 -47.62 -55.74
C LYS A 243 75.77 -46.65 -54.53
N ASN A 244 76.91 -46.01 -54.24
CA ASN A 244 76.99 -45.01 -53.18
C ASN A 244 76.17 -43.75 -53.50
N LEU A 245 76.16 -43.29 -54.76
CA LEU A 245 75.34 -42.15 -55.20
C LEU A 245 73.83 -42.47 -55.20
N GLU A 246 73.45 -43.67 -55.66
CA GLU A 246 72.07 -44.19 -55.57
C GLU A 246 71.62 -44.27 -54.10
N GLN A 247 72.47 -44.77 -53.21
CA GLN A 247 72.22 -44.83 -51.78
C GLN A 247 71.99 -43.42 -51.21
N LEU A 248 72.86 -42.45 -51.53
CA LEU A 248 72.77 -41.09 -51.02
C LEU A 248 71.51 -40.35 -51.52
N LEU A 249 71.10 -40.57 -52.77
CA LEU A 249 69.84 -40.05 -53.32
C LEU A 249 68.61 -40.71 -52.66
N ASN A 250 68.66 -42.03 -52.43
CA ASN A 250 67.58 -42.76 -51.77
C ASN A 250 67.42 -42.34 -50.30
N ASP A 251 68.52 -42.19 -49.57
CA ASP A 251 68.51 -41.73 -48.17
C ASP A 251 67.91 -40.31 -48.08
N LYS A 252 68.28 -39.41 -49.01
CA LYS A 252 67.74 -38.05 -49.10
C LYS A 252 66.24 -38.06 -49.46
N LEU A 253 65.81 -38.94 -50.35
CA LEU A 253 64.41 -39.10 -50.73
C LEU A 253 63.57 -39.70 -49.59
N GLU A 254 64.12 -40.60 -48.79
CA GLU A 254 63.45 -41.15 -47.60
C GLU A 254 63.29 -40.08 -46.51
N GLN A 255 64.30 -39.23 -46.30
CA GLN A 255 64.22 -38.08 -45.39
C GLN A 255 63.12 -37.09 -45.81
N LEU A 256 63.04 -36.76 -47.10
CA LEU A 256 62.01 -35.86 -47.61
C LEU A 256 60.60 -36.44 -47.52
N LYS A 257 60.42 -37.76 -47.74
CA LYS A 257 59.14 -38.44 -47.53
C LYS A 257 58.70 -38.43 -46.07
N LYS A 258 59.63 -38.65 -45.13
CA LYS A 258 59.34 -38.54 -43.68
C LYS A 258 58.89 -37.13 -43.31
N LEU A 259 59.53 -36.11 -43.89
CA LEU A 259 59.11 -34.71 -43.73
C LEU A 259 57.73 -34.41 -44.35
N GLU A 260 57.43 -34.97 -45.52
CA GLU A 260 56.11 -34.85 -46.18
C GLU A 260 55.00 -35.49 -45.32
N GLU A 261 55.24 -36.68 -44.77
CA GLU A 261 54.30 -37.39 -43.90
C GLU A 261 54.08 -36.65 -42.57
N GLN A 262 55.15 -36.14 -41.95
CA GLN A 262 55.06 -35.28 -40.77
C GLN A 262 54.23 -34.01 -41.04
N ASN A 263 54.43 -33.37 -42.20
CA ASN A 263 53.68 -32.17 -42.59
C ASN A 263 52.18 -32.49 -42.85
N LEU A 264 51.87 -33.63 -43.45
CA LEU A 264 50.49 -34.06 -43.64
C LEU A 264 49.77 -34.33 -42.30
N GLN A 265 50.47 -34.99 -41.37
CA GLN A 265 49.98 -35.19 -40.00
C GLN A 265 49.76 -33.85 -39.31
N GLN A 266 50.70 -32.91 -39.43
CA GLN A 266 50.61 -31.56 -38.87
C GLN A 266 49.43 -30.79 -39.45
N LYS A 267 49.23 -30.76 -40.78
CA LYS A 267 48.07 -30.09 -41.41
C LYS A 267 46.74 -30.66 -40.95
N THR A 268 46.67 -31.98 -40.80
CA THR A 268 45.45 -32.65 -40.31
C THR A 268 45.17 -32.25 -38.86
N LEU A 269 46.21 -32.20 -38.03
CA LEU A 269 46.14 -31.73 -36.65
C LEU A 269 45.78 -30.25 -36.54
N THR A 270 46.40 -29.37 -37.33
CA THR A 270 46.07 -27.94 -37.38
C THR A 270 44.65 -27.71 -37.89
N SER A 271 44.17 -28.48 -38.87
CA SER A 271 42.77 -28.42 -39.33
C SER A 271 41.80 -28.87 -38.25
N GLN A 272 42.13 -29.91 -37.48
CA GLN A 272 41.33 -30.38 -36.35
C GLN A 272 41.37 -29.37 -35.18
N LEU A 273 42.53 -28.79 -34.89
CA LEU A 273 42.70 -27.77 -33.85
C LEU A 273 41.98 -26.48 -34.24
N ASN A 274 42.08 -26.02 -35.49
CA ASN A 274 41.35 -24.85 -35.98
C ASN A 274 39.84 -25.09 -35.94
N LYS A 275 39.35 -26.30 -36.26
CA LYS A 275 37.93 -26.66 -36.06
C LYS A 275 37.49 -26.61 -34.58
N VAL A 276 38.41 -26.89 -33.65
CA VAL A 276 38.17 -26.80 -32.19
C VAL A 276 38.32 -25.35 -31.68
N LEU A 277 39.17 -24.53 -32.31
CA LEU A 277 39.35 -23.12 -31.96
C LEU A 277 38.27 -22.22 -32.57
N ASP A 278 37.72 -22.58 -33.73
CA ASP A 278 36.56 -21.93 -34.37
C ASP A 278 35.22 -22.25 -33.66
N ASN A 279 35.26 -22.91 -32.50
CA ASN A 279 34.11 -23.51 -31.80
C ASN A 279 33.03 -22.48 -31.43
N HIS A 280 32.00 -22.41 -32.26
CA HIS A 280 30.73 -21.75 -31.93
C HIS A 280 30.07 -22.32 -30.66
N GLN A 281 30.44 -23.54 -30.24
CA GLN A 281 29.84 -24.23 -29.08
C GLN A 281 30.39 -23.78 -27.71
N PHE A 282 31.64 -23.28 -27.63
CA PHE A 282 32.12 -22.63 -26.39
C PHE A 282 31.45 -21.26 -26.21
N ALA A 283 31.19 -20.53 -27.30
CA ALA A 283 30.40 -19.31 -27.28
C ALA A 283 28.95 -19.59 -26.86
N GLU A 284 28.33 -20.67 -27.35
CA GLU A 284 27.00 -21.11 -26.90
C GLU A 284 26.96 -21.46 -25.40
N PHE A 285 28.01 -22.07 -24.85
CA PHE A 285 28.11 -22.36 -23.42
C PHE A 285 28.24 -21.10 -22.56
N ASN A 286 29.16 -20.20 -22.91
CA ASN A 286 29.33 -18.93 -22.19
C ASN A 286 28.07 -18.08 -22.24
N LEU A 287 27.44 -18.03 -23.42
CA LEU A 287 26.16 -17.35 -23.62
C LEU A 287 25.05 -17.99 -22.79
N HIS A 288 25.01 -19.32 -22.69
CA HIS A 288 24.06 -20.03 -21.82
C HIS A 288 24.28 -19.68 -20.35
N ALA A 289 25.52 -19.72 -19.85
CA ALA A 289 25.84 -19.33 -18.47
C ALA A 289 25.39 -17.89 -18.17
N LYS A 290 25.68 -16.96 -19.08
CA LYS A 290 25.25 -15.55 -18.97
C LYS A 290 23.72 -15.39 -18.99
N LYS A 291 22.99 -16.18 -19.82
CA LYS A 291 21.52 -16.21 -19.81
C LYS A 291 20.95 -16.70 -18.48
N ILE A 292 21.56 -17.73 -17.89
CA ILE A 292 21.15 -18.27 -16.58
C ILE A 292 21.45 -17.27 -15.48
N GLU A 293 22.64 -16.67 -15.45
CA GLU A 293 23.02 -15.62 -14.50
C GLU A 293 22.06 -14.43 -14.56
N LEU A 294 21.80 -13.90 -15.75
CA LEU A 294 20.88 -12.79 -15.95
C LEU A 294 19.45 -13.15 -15.52
N THR A 295 19.01 -14.40 -15.75
CA THR A 295 17.72 -14.91 -15.28
C THR A 295 17.65 -14.89 -13.75
N VAL A 296 18.67 -15.40 -13.08
CA VAL A 296 18.77 -15.41 -11.61
C VAL A 296 18.77 -13.99 -11.05
N ASN A 297 19.62 -13.12 -11.59
CA ASN A 297 19.69 -11.71 -11.18
C ASN A 297 18.35 -11.00 -11.39
N THR A 298 17.62 -11.35 -12.46
CA THR A 298 16.30 -10.78 -12.74
C THR A 298 15.29 -11.24 -11.69
N LEU A 299 15.27 -12.54 -11.37
CA LEU A 299 14.38 -13.09 -10.33
C LEU A 299 14.65 -12.46 -8.96
N LEU A 300 15.92 -12.26 -8.60
CA LEU A 300 16.32 -11.60 -7.36
C LEU A 300 16.02 -10.09 -7.37
N GLY A 301 16.07 -9.43 -8.54
CA GLY A 301 15.79 -8.00 -8.68
C GLY A 301 14.30 -7.63 -8.74
N ILE A 302 13.41 -8.59 -8.99
CA ILE A 302 11.96 -8.37 -9.00
C ILE A 302 11.47 -8.10 -7.58
N LYS A 303 10.77 -6.98 -7.39
CA LYS A 303 10.05 -6.66 -6.16
C LYS A 303 8.74 -7.44 -6.08
N PRO A 304 8.53 -8.34 -5.10
CA PRO A 304 7.34 -9.16 -5.03
C PRO A 304 6.07 -8.34 -4.81
N ARG A 305 4.99 -8.66 -5.53
CA ARG A 305 3.66 -8.06 -5.32
C ARG A 305 2.83 -8.93 -4.39
N LEU A 306 3.14 -8.89 -3.08
CA LEU A 306 2.56 -9.78 -2.06
C LEU A 306 1.02 -9.84 -2.03
N HIS A 307 0.33 -8.78 -2.48
CA HIS A 307 -1.13 -8.73 -2.57
C HIS A 307 -1.73 -9.39 -3.83
N ASP A 308 -0.93 -9.58 -4.87
CA ASP A 308 -1.34 -10.19 -6.14
C ASP A 308 -1.03 -11.69 -6.12
N LYS A 309 -2.05 -12.49 -5.80
CA LYS A 309 -1.91 -13.94 -5.68
C LYS A 309 -1.43 -14.61 -6.96
N GLN A 310 -1.89 -14.15 -8.13
CA GLN A 310 -1.56 -14.77 -9.41
C GLN A 310 -0.12 -14.45 -9.81
N PHE A 311 0.32 -13.22 -9.56
CA PHE A 311 1.72 -12.83 -9.72
C PHE A 311 2.63 -13.69 -8.83
N MET A 312 2.31 -13.80 -7.53
CA MET A 312 3.13 -14.54 -6.57
C MET A 312 3.17 -16.04 -6.89
N GLU A 313 2.07 -16.64 -7.34
CA GLU A 313 2.04 -18.04 -7.78
C GLU A 313 3.01 -18.28 -8.96
N THR A 314 2.97 -17.41 -9.98
CA THR A 314 3.90 -17.51 -11.13
C THR A 314 5.34 -17.30 -10.69
N TYR A 315 5.58 -16.29 -9.84
CA TYR A 315 6.91 -15.93 -9.36
C TYR A 315 7.54 -17.07 -8.55
N TYR A 316 6.80 -17.69 -7.62
CA TYR A 316 7.28 -18.83 -6.85
C TYR A 316 7.58 -20.04 -7.75
N VAL A 317 6.76 -20.32 -8.76
CA VAL A 317 7.03 -21.42 -9.69
C VAL A 317 8.33 -21.16 -10.48
N MET A 318 8.58 -19.92 -10.91
CA MET A 318 9.83 -19.55 -11.58
C MET A 318 11.05 -19.72 -10.67
N LEU A 319 10.97 -19.25 -9.42
CA LEU A 319 12.02 -19.42 -8.43
C LEU A 319 12.31 -20.92 -8.17
N THR A 320 11.28 -21.74 -7.98
CA THR A 320 11.43 -23.19 -7.80
C THR A 320 12.06 -23.86 -9.01
N MET A 321 11.61 -23.54 -10.22
CA MET A 321 12.16 -24.10 -11.46
C MET A 321 13.64 -23.75 -11.61
N MET A 322 14.01 -22.50 -11.33
CA MET A 322 15.40 -22.05 -11.40
C MET A 322 16.25 -22.73 -10.32
N ALA A 323 15.77 -22.82 -9.07
CA ALA A 323 16.45 -23.54 -8.00
C ALA A 323 16.66 -25.03 -8.33
N GLN A 324 15.65 -25.68 -8.92
CA GLN A 324 15.77 -27.08 -9.35
C GLN A 324 16.81 -27.25 -10.46
N TYR A 325 16.78 -26.37 -11.46
CA TYR A 325 17.75 -26.40 -12.55
C TYR A 325 19.18 -26.24 -12.03
N LEU A 326 19.45 -25.27 -11.15
CA LEU A 326 20.77 -25.07 -10.56
C LEU A 326 21.23 -26.28 -9.74
N TYR A 327 20.32 -26.92 -9.01
CA TYR A 327 20.63 -28.12 -8.24
C TYR A 327 21.06 -29.27 -9.14
N GLU A 328 20.37 -29.47 -10.26
CA GLU A 328 20.69 -30.50 -11.25
C GLU A 328 22.04 -30.25 -11.95
N GLN A 329 22.36 -29.00 -12.31
CA GLN A 329 23.65 -28.65 -12.90
C GLN A 329 24.81 -28.90 -11.93
N ASP A 330 24.67 -28.44 -10.68
CA ASP A 330 25.67 -28.63 -9.64
C ASP A 330 25.90 -30.14 -9.34
N ILE A 331 24.90 -31.03 -9.50
CA ILE A 331 25.13 -32.49 -9.40
C ILE A 331 26.04 -32.99 -10.53
N LYS A 332 25.78 -32.55 -11.76
CA LYS A 332 26.46 -33.03 -12.98
C LYS A 332 27.92 -32.60 -13.01
N GLU A 333 28.23 -31.36 -12.62
CA GLU A 333 29.60 -30.84 -12.56
C GLU A 333 30.48 -31.69 -11.63
N LYS A 334 30.05 -32.00 -10.40
CA LYS A 334 30.87 -32.83 -9.47
C LYS A 334 31.08 -34.28 -9.93
N HIS A 335 30.16 -34.85 -10.72
CA HIS A 335 30.36 -36.19 -11.28
C HIS A 335 31.43 -36.21 -12.39
N SER A 336 31.73 -35.04 -12.98
CA SER A 336 32.79 -34.85 -13.97
C SER A 336 34.18 -34.72 -13.33
N GLU A 337 34.31 -33.91 -12.28
CA GLU A 337 35.56 -33.71 -11.52
C GLU A 337 36.11 -35.00 -10.90
N ILE A 338 35.23 -35.90 -10.44
CA ILE A 338 35.64 -37.19 -9.85
C ILE A 338 36.25 -38.15 -10.90
N LYS A 339 35.94 -37.96 -12.19
CA LYS A 339 36.48 -38.78 -13.30
C LYS A 339 37.83 -38.26 -13.82
N ASP A 340 38.07 -36.96 -13.77
CA ASP A 340 39.34 -36.35 -14.23
C ASP A 340 40.37 -36.25 -13.09
N LYS A 341 40.89 -37.41 -12.67
CA LYS A 341 42.04 -37.51 -11.75
C LYS A 341 43.38 -37.34 -12.46
N THR A 342 43.54 -36.32 -13.29
CA THR A 342 44.84 -35.90 -13.81
C THR A 342 45.00 -34.42 -13.49
N GLY A 343 45.63 -34.17 -12.34
CA GLY A 343 45.62 -32.89 -11.67
C GLY A 343 46.14 -31.73 -12.52
N LYS A 344 45.43 -30.61 -12.39
CA LYS A 344 45.94 -29.27 -12.15
C LYS A 344 44.80 -28.47 -11.54
N GLU A 345 44.93 -28.17 -10.25
CA GLU A 345 44.07 -27.20 -9.56
C GLU A 345 44.43 -25.81 -10.08
N GLU A 346 43.72 -25.36 -11.11
CA GLU A 346 43.52 -23.94 -11.37
C GLU A 346 42.03 -23.69 -11.21
N ALA A 347 41.63 -23.42 -9.96
CA ALA A 347 40.29 -22.97 -9.62
C ALA A 347 40.17 -21.49 -10.04
N GLU A 348 39.88 -21.26 -11.32
CA GLU A 348 39.25 -20.01 -11.75
C GLU A 348 37.75 -20.13 -11.51
N ASP A 349 37.20 -19.10 -10.87
CA ASP A 349 35.78 -18.94 -10.51
C ASP A 349 34.84 -19.39 -11.63
N SER A 350 34.14 -20.51 -11.42
CA SER A 350 33.14 -20.96 -12.38
C SER A 350 31.96 -19.98 -12.41
N LEU A 351 31.66 -19.45 -13.60
CA LEU A 351 30.55 -18.53 -13.91
C LEU A 351 29.14 -19.14 -13.73
N ALA A 352 29.00 -20.31 -13.10
CA ALA A 352 27.72 -20.96 -12.84
C ALA A 352 27.16 -20.52 -11.47
N PRO A 353 25.84 -20.29 -11.32
CA PRO A 353 25.30 -19.90 -10.02
C PRO A 353 25.51 -21.00 -8.97
N ASN A 354 26.36 -20.66 -8.00
CA ASN A 354 26.80 -21.49 -6.89
C ASN A 354 25.62 -22.10 -6.09
N GLN A 355 25.85 -23.25 -5.43
CA GLN A 355 24.87 -23.98 -4.61
C GLN A 355 24.13 -23.10 -3.57
N PHE A 356 24.76 -22.00 -3.11
CA PHE A 356 24.15 -21.02 -2.20
C PHE A 356 23.05 -20.18 -2.85
N THR A 357 23.23 -19.80 -4.12
CA THR A 357 22.22 -19.07 -4.90
C THR A 357 20.99 -19.93 -5.11
N GLY A 358 21.17 -21.19 -5.48
CA GLY A 358 20.08 -22.15 -5.62
C GLY A 358 19.31 -22.39 -4.31
N LEU A 359 20.04 -22.48 -3.17
CA LEU A 359 19.41 -22.55 -1.85
C LEU A 359 18.61 -21.28 -1.52
N ALA A 360 19.13 -20.09 -1.82
CA ALA A 360 18.43 -18.82 -1.58
C ALA A 360 17.15 -18.71 -2.42
N LEU A 361 17.19 -19.09 -3.70
CA LEU A 361 16.00 -19.15 -4.56
C LEU A 361 14.96 -20.15 -4.03
N ALA A 362 15.40 -21.31 -3.53
CA ALA A 362 14.53 -22.29 -2.90
C ALA A 362 13.85 -21.77 -1.62
N MET A 363 14.60 -21.01 -0.81
CA MET A 363 14.06 -20.35 0.39
C MET A 363 13.05 -19.26 0.03
N LEU A 364 13.33 -18.44 -0.99
CA LEU A 364 12.43 -17.41 -1.50
C LEU A 364 11.12 -18.00 -2.05
N ALA A 365 11.21 -19.13 -2.74
CA ALA A 365 10.05 -19.83 -3.30
C ALA A 365 9.16 -20.49 -2.25
N GLY A 366 9.68 -20.72 -1.03
CA GLY A 366 9.02 -21.57 -0.03
C GLY A 366 8.97 -23.05 -0.43
N ASP A 367 9.72 -23.48 -1.46
CA ASP A 367 9.68 -24.86 -1.93
C ASP A 367 10.33 -25.81 -0.92
N SER A 368 9.51 -26.69 -0.35
CA SER A 368 9.96 -27.59 0.71
C SER A 368 10.86 -28.71 0.21
N THR A 369 10.77 -29.13 -1.05
CA THR A 369 11.50 -30.33 -1.53
C THR A 369 12.91 -29.97 -1.98
N ILE A 370 13.06 -28.95 -2.82
CA ILE A 370 14.35 -28.56 -3.38
C ILE A 370 15.26 -27.96 -2.30
N LYS A 371 14.69 -27.15 -1.40
CA LYS A 371 15.39 -26.63 -0.21
C LYS A 371 15.98 -27.76 0.65
N LYS A 372 15.19 -28.81 0.90
CA LYS A 372 15.66 -29.99 1.65
C LYS A 372 16.77 -30.73 0.92
N ALA A 373 16.69 -30.81 -0.41
CA ALA A 373 17.74 -31.41 -1.23
C ALA A 373 19.07 -30.65 -1.11
N TYR A 374 19.04 -29.31 -1.14
CA TYR A 374 20.21 -28.48 -0.89
C TYR A 374 20.78 -28.68 0.52
N TYR A 375 19.95 -28.67 1.57
CA TYR A 375 20.44 -28.92 2.94
C TYR A 375 21.12 -30.28 3.09
N LEU A 376 20.50 -31.36 2.58
CA LEU A 376 21.10 -32.70 2.61
C LEU A 376 22.43 -32.75 1.88
N ARG A 377 22.55 -32.03 0.75
CA ARG A 377 23.79 -31.94 -0.01
C ARG A 377 24.88 -31.23 0.79
N LEU A 378 24.57 -30.09 1.39
CA LEU A 378 25.51 -29.35 2.24
C LEU A 378 25.95 -30.16 3.46
N ILE A 379 25.02 -30.88 4.10
CA ILE A 379 25.32 -31.79 5.22
C ILE A 379 26.29 -32.89 4.77
N LYS A 380 26.04 -33.54 3.62
CA LYS A 380 26.94 -34.57 3.08
C LYS A 380 28.34 -34.05 2.74
N GLN A 381 28.48 -32.77 2.37
CA GLN A 381 29.79 -32.16 2.13
C GLN A 381 30.57 -31.91 3.41
N LEU A 382 29.87 -31.66 4.52
CA LEU A 382 30.48 -31.41 5.83
C LEU A 382 30.76 -32.70 6.62
N ASP A 383 30.05 -33.79 6.32
CA ASP A 383 30.22 -35.08 6.98
C ASP A 383 31.37 -35.89 6.35
N ASN A 384 32.58 -35.74 6.91
CA ASN A 384 33.80 -36.45 6.47
C ASN A 384 33.79 -37.96 6.77
N GLU A 385 32.90 -38.47 7.63
CA GLU A 385 32.95 -39.84 8.15
C GLU A 385 32.10 -40.85 7.37
N ASN A 386 31.51 -40.49 6.23
CA ASN A 386 30.68 -41.39 5.43
C ASN A 386 29.47 -41.98 6.22
N THR A 387 29.03 -41.33 7.30
CA THR A 387 27.73 -41.60 7.95
C THR A 387 26.59 -40.99 7.15
N ALA A 388 26.55 -41.32 5.84
CA ALA A 388 25.58 -40.79 4.90
C ALA A 388 24.17 -40.95 5.47
N THR A 389 23.54 -39.84 5.84
CA THR A 389 22.11 -39.77 6.14
C THR A 389 21.38 -40.43 4.97
N LYS A 390 20.84 -41.64 5.20
CA LYS A 390 20.00 -42.39 4.23
C LYS A 390 18.65 -41.70 3.98
N GLU A 391 18.43 -40.55 4.60
CA GLU A 391 17.22 -39.77 4.51
C GLU A 391 17.04 -39.19 3.09
N ARG A 392 15.83 -39.37 2.55
CA ARG A 392 15.45 -38.79 1.26
C ARG A 392 14.99 -37.34 1.48
N PRO A 393 15.13 -36.44 0.48
CA PRO A 393 14.67 -35.06 0.58
C PRO A 393 13.21 -34.94 1.06
N VAL A 394 12.33 -35.83 0.60
CA VAL A 394 10.90 -35.82 0.97
C VAL A 394 10.68 -36.04 2.48
N SER A 395 11.48 -36.90 3.12
CA SER A 395 11.37 -37.24 4.54
C SER A 395 12.25 -36.37 5.46
N PHE A 396 13.14 -35.57 4.89
CA PHE A 396 14.06 -34.72 5.66
C PHE A 396 13.32 -33.55 6.29
N ASP A 397 13.69 -33.22 7.52
CA ASP A 397 13.20 -32.05 8.25
C ASP A 397 14.37 -31.47 9.04
N LEU A 398 14.75 -30.23 8.72
CA LEU A 398 15.95 -29.61 9.27
C LEU A 398 15.86 -29.45 10.78
N GLU A 399 14.69 -29.06 11.31
CA GLU A 399 14.48 -28.89 12.76
C GLU A 399 14.62 -30.23 13.50
N THR A 400 14.00 -31.29 12.99
CA THR A 400 14.09 -32.63 13.57
C THR A 400 15.51 -33.20 13.47
N TRP A 401 16.21 -32.97 12.36
CA TRP A 401 17.59 -33.40 12.17
C TRP A 401 18.56 -32.63 13.07
N ALA A 402 18.40 -31.31 13.20
CA ALA A 402 19.22 -30.46 14.05
C ALA A 402 19.14 -30.87 15.52
N ASN A 403 17.95 -31.20 16.01
CA ASN A 403 17.76 -31.71 17.37
C ASN A 403 18.48 -33.05 17.64
N LYS A 404 18.66 -33.89 16.61
CA LYS A 404 19.39 -35.16 16.73
C LYS A 404 20.91 -34.98 16.56
N ASN A 405 21.33 -33.93 15.85
CA ASN A 405 22.72 -33.71 15.45
C ASN A 405 23.19 -32.26 15.73
N PRO A 406 23.23 -31.82 17.00
CA PRO A 406 23.48 -30.43 17.35
C PRO A 406 24.85 -29.92 16.87
N VAL A 407 25.90 -30.75 16.96
CA VAL A 407 27.26 -30.37 16.50
C VAL A 407 27.29 -30.16 14.97
N ALA A 408 26.63 -31.04 14.21
CA ALA A 408 26.55 -30.93 12.76
C ALA A 408 25.72 -29.70 12.32
N MET A 409 24.66 -29.36 13.08
CA MET A 409 23.89 -28.14 12.83
C MET A 409 24.73 -26.87 13.04
N ILE A 410 25.55 -26.81 14.08
CA ILE A 410 26.48 -25.69 14.33
C ILE A 410 27.47 -25.55 13.17
N ALA A 411 28.03 -26.67 12.70
CA ALA A 411 28.95 -26.68 11.55
C ALA A 411 28.27 -26.19 10.26
N LEU A 412 27.05 -26.66 9.98
CA LEU A 412 26.26 -26.24 8.81
C LEU A 412 25.95 -24.75 8.84
N TYR A 413 25.49 -24.24 9.99
CA TYR A 413 25.18 -22.82 10.16
C TYR A 413 26.44 -21.97 9.94
N ARG A 414 27.55 -22.30 10.60
CA ARG A 414 28.81 -21.56 10.44
C ARG A 414 29.34 -21.64 9.01
N TYR A 415 29.18 -22.76 8.33
CA TYR A 415 29.56 -22.90 6.92
C TYR A 415 28.77 -21.95 6.01
N LEU A 416 27.44 -21.86 6.20
CA LEU A 416 26.59 -20.95 5.44
C LEU A 416 26.94 -19.48 5.70
N PHE A 417 27.05 -19.06 6.96
CA PHE A 417 27.23 -17.64 7.32
C PHE A 417 28.68 -17.15 7.29
N ASN A 418 29.66 -18.04 7.19
CA ASN A 418 31.05 -17.68 6.88
C ASN A 418 31.29 -17.54 5.37
N ASN A 419 30.39 -18.04 4.52
CA ASN A 419 30.48 -17.85 3.07
C ASN A 419 30.06 -16.42 2.69
N THR A 420 30.93 -15.71 1.96
CA THR A 420 30.73 -14.31 1.55
C THR A 420 29.49 -14.12 0.67
N GLN A 421 29.23 -15.05 -0.24
CA GLN A 421 28.11 -14.99 -1.18
C GLN A 421 26.77 -15.20 -0.47
N PHE A 422 26.65 -16.24 0.38
CA PHE A 422 25.43 -16.47 1.14
C PHE A 422 25.13 -15.32 2.11
N LYS A 423 26.16 -14.73 2.73
CA LYS A 423 26.03 -13.56 3.59
C LYS A 423 25.54 -12.31 2.84
N GLN A 424 26.00 -12.13 1.59
CA GLN A 424 25.51 -11.05 0.74
C GLN A 424 24.04 -11.26 0.35
N LEU A 425 23.66 -12.49 -0.04
CA LEU A 425 22.27 -12.86 -0.32
C LEU A 425 21.38 -12.69 0.91
N GLU A 426 21.82 -13.10 2.09
CA GLU A 426 21.11 -12.87 3.34
C GLU A 426 20.86 -11.38 3.56
N LYS A 427 21.89 -10.54 3.40
CA LYS A 427 21.78 -9.10 3.58
C LYS A 427 20.80 -8.46 2.60
N ASP A 428 20.85 -8.86 1.33
CA ASP A 428 20.05 -8.26 0.26
C ASP A 428 18.59 -8.75 0.29
N LEU A 429 18.34 -9.97 0.78
CA LEU A 429 17.01 -10.59 0.80
C LEU A 429 16.32 -10.55 2.17
N SER A 430 17.02 -10.29 3.27
CA SER A 430 16.42 -10.20 4.62
C SER A 430 15.70 -8.87 4.88
N HIS A 431 15.24 -8.20 3.83
CA HIS A 431 14.38 -7.03 3.89
C HIS A 431 12.90 -7.42 3.83
N LYS A 432 12.01 -6.51 4.24
CA LYS A 432 10.53 -6.71 4.27
C LYS A 432 9.93 -7.22 2.96
N ASP A 433 10.59 -7.00 1.84
CA ASP A 433 10.11 -7.39 0.51
C ASP A 433 10.10 -8.92 0.31
N TYR A 434 10.83 -9.71 1.11
CA TYR A 434 10.94 -11.18 0.99
C TYR A 434 10.65 -11.92 2.31
N PRO A 435 9.39 -11.92 2.79
CA PRO A 435 9.05 -12.47 4.11
C PRO A 435 9.27 -13.98 4.25
N LEU A 436 9.18 -14.76 3.17
CA LEU A 436 9.47 -16.20 3.20
C LEU A 436 10.95 -16.49 3.42
N PHE A 437 11.84 -15.75 2.75
CA PHE A 437 13.28 -15.92 2.92
C PHE A 437 13.70 -15.58 4.35
N LEU A 438 13.26 -14.43 4.86
CA LEU A 438 13.51 -14.03 6.26
C LEU A 438 12.99 -15.10 7.24
N PHE A 439 11.81 -15.67 6.98
CA PHE A 439 11.26 -16.73 7.82
C PHE A 439 12.08 -18.04 7.77
N GLU A 440 12.67 -18.40 6.62
CA GLU A 440 13.60 -19.54 6.54
C GLU A 440 14.91 -19.29 7.29
N ILE A 441 15.47 -18.07 7.21
CA ILE A 441 16.64 -17.67 8.00
C ILE A 441 16.34 -17.77 9.50
N VAL A 442 15.17 -17.30 9.94
CA VAL A 442 14.72 -17.41 11.33
C VAL A 442 14.65 -18.87 11.81
N LYS A 443 14.14 -19.79 10.98
CA LYS A 443 14.10 -21.22 11.33
C LYS A 443 15.50 -21.83 11.44
N LEU A 444 16.40 -21.43 10.55
CA LEU A 444 17.80 -21.85 10.55
C LEU A 444 18.54 -21.34 11.80
N GLU A 445 18.40 -20.05 12.13
CA GLU A 445 18.97 -19.43 13.33
C GLU A 445 18.40 -20.02 14.62
N THR A 446 17.08 -20.26 14.66
CA THR A 446 16.44 -20.92 15.80
C THR A 446 17.01 -22.31 16.04
N SER A 447 17.16 -23.11 14.98
CA SER A 447 17.75 -24.45 15.05
C SER A 447 19.21 -24.40 15.50
N PHE A 448 19.95 -23.38 15.09
CA PHE A 448 21.33 -23.12 15.52
C PHE A 448 21.43 -22.78 17.02
N ILE A 449 20.56 -21.89 17.52
CA ILE A 449 20.55 -21.52 18.94
C ILE A 449 20.20 -22.72 19.82
N LEU A 450 19.22 -23.53 19.41
CA LEU A 450 18.87 -24.77 20.13
C LEU A 450 20.04 -25.75 20.16
N ALA A 451 20.73 -25.92 19.03
CA ALA A 451 21.93 -26.75 18.95
C ALA A 451 23.06 -26.24 19.85
N LEU A 452 23.31 -24.92 19.87
CA LEU A 452 24.27 -24.29 20.78
C LEU A 452 23.94 -24.57 22.24
N SER A 453 22.67 -24.37 22.63
CA SER A 453 22.21 -24.60 24.01
C SER A 453 22.40 -26.06 24.45
N ASP A 454 22.17 -27.02 23.55
CA ASP A 454 22.39 -28.44 23.86
C ASP A 454 23.88 -28.80 23.91
N THR A 455 24.74 -28.14 23.13
CA THR A 455 26.20 -28.31 23.27
C THR A 455 26.77 -27.64 24.51
N GLU A 456 26.22 -26.50 24.96
CA GLU A 456 26.63 -25.79 26.17
C GLU A 456 26.40 -26.64 27.43
N LYS A 457 25.25 -27.32 27.52
CA LYS A 457 24.96 -28.28 28.61
C LYS A 457 26.04 -29.36 28.74
N ASN A 458 26.74 -29.66 27.64
CA ASN A 458 27.77 -30.69 27.56
C ASN A 458 29.21 -30.13 27.60
N ASN A 459 29.42 -28.83 27.34
CA ASN A 459 30.72 -28.15 27.33
C ASN A 459 30.57 -26.67 27.75
N SER A 460 31.03 -26.34 28.96
CA SER A 460 30.89 -25.00 29.56
C SER A 460 31.94 -23.99 29.07
N GLN A 461 31.87 -23.58 27.80
CA GLN A 461 32.68 -22.47 27.27
C GLN A 461 31.96 -21.12 27.41
N PHE A 462 32.65 -20.12 27.98
CA PHE A 462 32.10 -18.78 28.30
C PHE A 462 31.59 -17.98 27.08
N SER A 463 32.00 -18.31 25.86
CA SER A 463 31.57 -17.62 24.63
C SER A 463 30.17 -18.02 24.15
N ILE A 464 29.72 -19.24 24.47
CA ILE A 464 28.46 -19.81 23.96
C ILE A 464 27.21 -19.05 24.47
N PRO A 465 27.10 -18.67 25.76
CA PRO A 465 25.97 -17.90 26.26
C PRO A 465 25.80 -16.52 25.60
N GLN A 466 26.91 -15.85 25.27
CA GLN A 466 26.87 -14.55 24.61
C GLN A 466 26.41 -14.66 23.15
N GLU A 467 26.89 -15.68 22.43
CA GLU A 467 26.46 -16.02 21.06
C GLU A 467 24.96 -16.36 21.04
N ILE A 468 24.49 -17.19 21.96
CA ILE A 468 23.06 -17.51 22.13
C ILE A 468 22.24 -16.24 22.35
N LYS A 469 22.67 -15.34 23.23
CA LYS A 469 21.95 -14.10 23.51
C LYS A 469 21.86 -13.19 22.28
N PHE A 470 22.95 -13.04 21.54
CA PHE A 470 23.01 -12.21 20.32
C PHE A 470 22.04 -12.73 19.25
N HIS A 471 22.13 -14.01 18.91
CA HIS A 471 21.25 -14.61 17.89
C HIS A 471 19.80 -14.67 18.34
N SER A 472 19.53 -14.92 19.63
CA SER A 472 18.16 -14.93 20.16
C SER A 472 17.48 -13.57 19.98
N GLN A 473 18.20 -12.46 20.22
CA GLN A 473 17.63 -11.12 20.03
C GLN A 473 17.29 -10.86 18.57
N LYS A 474 18.20 -11.22 17.63
CA LYS A 474 17.96 -11.12 16.19
C LYS A 474 16.74 -11.92 15.76
N VAL A 475 16.62 -13.17 16.21
CA VAL A 475 15.46 -14.05 15.93
C VAL A 475 14.16 -13.44 16.46
N ILE A 476 14.16 -12.92 17.70
CA ILE A 476 12.97 -12.30 18.29
C ILE A 476 12.53 -11.09 17.48
N ASP A 477 13.46 -10.21 17.11
CA ASP A 477 13.14 -8.98 16.39
C ASP A 477 12.60 -9.29 14.97
N SER A 478 13.23 -10.23 14.24
CA SER A 478 12.74 -10.70 12.94
C SER A 478 11.38 -11.39 13.02
N LEU A 479 11.12 -12.18 14.07
CA LEU A 479 9.82 -12.80 14.29
C LEU A 479 8.73 -11.76 14.57
N VAL A 480 9.02 -10.75 15.40
CA VAL A 480 8.08 -9.65 15.67
C VAL A 480 7.73 -8.93 14.38
N GLU A 481 8.73 -8.60 13.56
CA GLU A 481 8.52 -7.93 12.26
C GLU A 481 7.63 -8.78 11.34
N LEU A 482 7.93 -10.06 11.15
CA LEU A 482 7.14 -10.96 10.32
C LEU A 482 5.68 -11.11 10.80
N ILE A 483 5.46 -11.16 12.11
CA ILE A 483 4.11 -11.26 12.69
C ILE A 483 3.32 -9.98 12.45
N LEU A 484 3.94 -8.81 12.68
CA LEU A 484 3.29 -7.50 12.48
C LEU A 484 3.02 -7.20 11.01
N ASP A 485 3.88 -7.69 10.10
CA ASP A 485 3.67 -7.63 8.65
C ASP A 485 2.58 -8.63 8.17
N GLY A 486 2.01 -9.45 9.07
CA GLY A 486 0.87 -10.31 8.78
C GLY A 486 1.21 -11.70 8.24
N ASN A 487 2.44 -12.18 8.41
CA ASN A 487 2.85 -13.50 7.91
C ASN A 487 2.19 -14.64 8.70
N LYS A 488 1.17 -15.26 8.08
CA LYS A 488 0.42 -16.38 8.67
C LYS A 488 1.27 -17.61 8.95
N GLU A 489 2.24 -17.93 8.09
CA GLU A 489 3.09 -19.13 8.27
C GLU A 489 3.97 -18.99 9.50
N THR A 490 4.55 -17.81 9.72
CA THR A 490 5.32 -17.48 10.92
C THR A 490 4.46 -17.60 12.17
N VAL A 491 3.23 -17.08 12.15
CA VAL A 491 2.29 -17.20 13.27
C VAL A 491 1.97 -18.66 13.57
N ILE A 492 1.56 -19.45 12.57
CA ILE A 492 1.21 -20.88 12.75
C ILE A 492 2.41 -21.67 13.30
N TRP A 493 3.61 -21.42 12.78
CA TRP A 493 4.83 -22.05 13.26
C TRP A 493 5.11 -21.66 14.72
N LEU A 494 5.04 -20.37 15.06
CA LEU A 494 5.28 -19.88 16.41
C LEU A 494 4.26 -20.45 17.41
N GLU A 495 2.97 -20.52 17.05
CA GLU A 495 1.94 -21.16 17.88
C GLU A 495 2.29 -22.63 18.18
N LYS A 496 2.79 -23.37 17.18
CA LYS A 496 3.23 -24.77 17.34
C LYS A 496 4.43 -24.86 18.29
N GLN A 497 5.41 -23.96 18.14
CA GLN A 497 6.58 -23.92 19.02
C GLN A 497 6.19 -23.60 20.47
N ILE A 498 5.28 -22.63 20.69
CA ILE A 498 4.76 -22.27 22.01
C ILE A 498 4.04 -23.46 22.66
N LYS A 499 3.16 -24.15 21.92
CA LYS A 499 2.46 -25.35 22.43
C LYS A 499 3.41 -26.49 22.79
N SER A 500 4.51 -26.64 22.05
CA SER A 500 5.50 -27.69 22.33
C SER A 500 6.29 -27.43 23.62
N ASN A 501 6.39 -26.16 24.04
CA ASN A 501 7.15 -25.68 25.20
C ASN A 501 8.63 -26.12 25.23
N LYS A 502 9.21 -26.51 24.08
CA LYS A 502 10.59 -27.01 23.98
C LYS A 502 11.61 -25.91 23.68
N ASN A 503 11.17 -24.78 23.12
CA ASN A 503 12.05 -23.72 22.67
C ASN A 503 12.00 -22.52 23.66
N PRO A 504 13.09 -22.23 24.40
CA PRO A 504 13.09 -21.11 25.35
C PRO A 504 13.01 -19.74 24.68
N ILE A 505 13.41 -19.60 23.41
CA ILE A 505 13.35 -18.34 22.66
C ILE A 505 11.89 -17.87 22.50
N VAL A 506 10.96 -18.80 22.30
CA VAL A 506 9.55 -18.47 22.08
C VAL A 506 8.82 -18.04 23.36
N GLN A 507 9.44 -18.19 24.53
CA GLN A 507 8.94 -17.67 25.81
C GLN A 507 9.34 -16.20 26.02
N ASN A 508 9.10 -15.34 25.02
CA ASN A 508 9.47 -13.93 25.08
C ASN A 508 8.24 -13.01 25.00
N GLY A 509 8.11 -12.09 25.96
CA GLY A 509 6.96 -11.16 26.04
C GLY A 509 6.71 -10.34 24.77
N LYS A 510 7.75 -9.99 24.00
CA LYS A 510 7.62 -9.29 22.71
C LYS A 510 6.87 -10.13 21.67
N LEU A 511 7.17 -11.42 21.59
CA LEU A 511 6.51 -12.35 20.65
C LEU A 511 5.03 -12.56 21.01
N TYR A 512 4.72 -12.72 22.29
CA TYR A 512 3.33 -12.80 22.76
C TYR A 512 2.56 -11.51 22.49
N THR A 513 3.21 -10.35 22.64
CA THR A 513 2.62 -9.05 22.28
C THR A 513 2.32 -8.96 20.79
N ALA A 514 3.27 -9.33 19.93
CA ALA A 514 3.09 -9.29 18.48
C ALA A 514 1.96 -10.25 18.03
N LEU A 515 1.88 -11.45 18.61
CA LEU A 515 0.78 -12.38 18.35
C LEU A 515 -0.58 -11.82 18.78
N ALA A 516 -0.64 -11.16 19.94
CA ALA A 516 -1.87 -10.51 20.39
C ALA A 516 -2.30 -9.41 19.42
N GLU A 517 -1.36 -8.59 18.93
CA GLU A 517 -1.65 -7.55 17.94
C GLU A 517 -2.08 -8.12 16.58
N PHE A 518 -1.44 -9.19 16.11
CA PHE A 518 -1.83 -9.91 14.90
C PHE A 518 -3.30 -10.36 14.97
N TYR A 519 -3.71 -10.96 16.10
CA TYR A 519 -5.09 -11.41 16.31
C TYR A 519 -6.08 -10.29 16.66
N ALA A 520 -5.61 -9.07 16.95
CA ALA A 520 -6.47 -7.90 17.03
C ALA A 520 -6.75 -7.28 15.66
N THR A 521 -5.88 -7.51 14.68
CA THR A 521 -5.83 -6.75 13.42
C THR A 521 -6.53 -7.50 12.27
N PRO A 522 -7.45 -6.86 11.51
CA PRO A 522 -8.03 -7.46 10.31
C PRO A 522 -6.98 -7.83 9.26
N PRO A 523 -7.16 -8.94 8.53
CA PRO A 523 -8.30 -9.85 8.53
C PRO A 523 -8.18 -11.02 9.53
N HIS A 524 -7.22 -10.98 10.46
CA HIS A 524 -6.86 -12.10 11.35
C HIS A 524 -7.55 -12.07 12.71
N VAL A 525 -8.65 -11.33 12.83
CA VAL A 525 -9.29 -11.04 14.12
C VAL A 525 -9.75 -12.32 14.82
N ASP A 526 -9.15 -12.63 15.96
CA ASP A 526 -9.51 -13.72 16.87
C ASP A 526 -9.33 -13.24 18.32
N ASN A 527 -10.45 -12.85 18.94
CA ASN A 527 -10.41 -12.22 20.27
C ASN A 527 -9.94 -13.18 21.36
N GLU A 528 -10.28 -14.47 21.27
CA GLU A 528 -9.92 -15.46 22.28
C GLU A 528 -8.42 -15.72 22.26
N LYS A 529 -7.85 -15.96 21.07
CA LYS A 529 -6.40 -16.13 20.91
C LYS A 529 -5.65 -14.87 21.29
N GLY A 530 -6.12 -13.72 20.82
CA GLY A 530 -5.51 -12.44 21.12
C GLY A 530 -5.44 -12.15 22.63
N LEU A 531 -6.54 -12.38 23.35
CA LEU A 531 -6.58 -12.23 24.80
C LEU A 531 -5.67 -13.23 25.51
N PHE A 532 -5.64 -14.49 25.04
CA PHE A 532 -4.72 -15.51 25.57
C PHE A 532 -3.26 -15.06 25.45
N TYR A 533 -2.82 -14.62 24.27
CA TYR A 533 -1.44 -14.20 24.05
C TYR A 533 -1.11 -12.91 24.81
N SER A 534 -2.04 -11.96 24.89
CA SER A 534 -1.90 -10.75 25.70
C SER A 534 -1.66 -11.08 27.18
N ASN A 535 -2.48 -11.96 27.76
CA ASN A 535 -2.34 -12.37 29.16
C ASN A 535 -1.04 -13.14 29.45
N GLN A 536 -0.59 -14.00 28.53
CA GLN A 536 0.69 -14.69 28.67
C GLN A 536 1.86 -13.71 28.54
N GLY A 537 1.79 -12.76 27.60
CA GLY A 537 2.76 -11.68 27.46
C GLY A 537 2.91 -10.85 28.73
N LYS A 538 1.79 -10.47 29.37
CA LYS A 538 1.78 -9.76 30.67
C LYS A 538 2.47 -10.54 31.78
N LYS A 539 2.30 -11.87 31.85
CA LYS A 539 2.93 -12.72 32.89
C LYS A 539 4.45 -12.83 32.72
N ILE A 540 4.92 -12.88 31.48
CA ILE A 540 6.35 -13.06 31.16
C ILE A 540 7.11 -11.73 31.29
N THR A 541 6.47 -10.61 30.95
CA THR A 541 7.08 -9.28 30.96
C THR A 541 7.11 -8.73 32.39
N LYS A 542 8.24 -8.90 33.08
CA LYS A 542 8.43 -8.42 34.47
C LYS A 542 8.54 -6.90 34.59
N ASP A 543 9.04 -6.22 33.56
CA ASP A 543 9.09 -4.76 33.45
C ASP A 543 8.36 -4.31 32.19
N THR A 544 7.13 -3.81 32.36
CA THR A 544 6.35 -3.22 31.26
C THR A 544 6.92 -1.88 30.80
N GLU A 545 7.88 -1.29 31.52
CA GLU A 545 8.38 0.05 31.23
C GLU A 545 9.13 0.18 29.91
N GLU A 546 9.87 -0.85 29.48
CA GLU A 546 10.77 -0.77 28.31
C GLU A 546 10.09 -0.95 26.94
N ASN A 547 8.86 -1.49 26.86
CA ASN A 547 8.20 -1.74 25.57
C ASN A 547 6.88 -0.97 25.39
N LYS A 548 6.97 0.18 24.71
CA LYS A 548 5.81 1.04 24.35
C LYS A 548 4.72 0.25 23.60
N GLN A 549 5.09 -0.65 22.70
CA GLN A 549 4.13 -1.43 21.91
C GLN A 549 3.35 -2.43 22.80
N SER A 550 4.03 -3.12 23.71
CA SER A 550 3.36 -4.01 24.68
C SER A 550 2.35 -3.26 25.55
N LYS A 551 2.71 -2.07 26.04
CA LYS A 551 1.78 -1.21 26.80
C LYS A 551 0.51 -0.89 26.00
N LEU A 552 0.65 -0.58 24.70
CA LEU A 552 -0.48 -0.24 23.83
C LEU A 552 -1.36 -1.45 23.52
N VAL A 553 -0.78 -2.61 23.21
CA VAL A 553 -1.53 -3.85 22.96
C VAL A 553 -2.25 -4.32 24.24
N PHE A 554 -1.62 -4.16 25.40
CA PHE A 554 -2.26 -4.45 26.68
C PHE A 554 -3.43 -3.51 26.98
N ALA A 555 -3.27 -2.20 26.70
CA ALA A 555 -4.36 -1.23 26.82
C ALA A 555 -5.49 -1.51 25.81
N LEU A 556 -5.19 -1.98 24.60
CA LEU A 556 -6.19 -2.44 23.64
C LEU A 556 -7.06 -3.58 24.21
N TYR A 557 -6.44 -4.65 24.70
CA TYR A 557 -7.20 -5.77 25.26
C TYR A 557 -7.92 -5.40 26.55
N GLU A 558 -7.38 -4.50 27.35
CA GLU A 558 -8.04 -3.99 28.55
C GLU A 558 -9.23 -3.08 28.22
N ALA A 559 -9.16 -2.30 27.12
CA ALA A 559 -10.28 -1.53 26.60
C ALA A 559 -11.41 -2.45 26.09
N ILE A 560 -11.08 -3.60 25.50
CA ILE A 560 -12.05 -4.54 24.93
C ILE A 560 -12.66 -5.46 25.99
N GLU A 561 -11.83 -6.14 26.78
CA GLU A 561 -12.20 -7.26 27.66
C GLU A 561 -11.99 -6.95 29.17
N GLY A 562 -11.76 -5.68 29.53
CA GLY A 562 -11.58 -5.26 30.91
C GLY A 562 -12.77 -5.62 31.80
N VAL A 563 -12.48 -6.12 33.01
CA VAL A 563 -13.46 -6.67 33.96
C VAL A 563 -14.44 -5.60 34.46
N THR A 564 -13.98 -4.36 34.63
CA THR A 564 -14.81 -3.23 35.09
C THR A 564 -15.03 -2.22 33.97
N SER A 565 -16.06 -1.38 34.10
CA SER A 565 -16.25 -0.21 33.22
C SER A 565 -15.10 0.78 33.38
N GLU A 566 -14.65 1.01 34.62
CA GLU A 566 -13.55 1.93 34.93
C GLU A 566 -12.22 1.50 34.29
N SER A 567 -11.88 0.21 34.33
CA SER A 567 -10.65 -0.28 33.69
C SER A 567 -10.70 -0.09 32.18
N ARG A 568 -11.85 -0.39 31.57
CA ARG A 568 -12.08 -0.20 30.13
C ARG A 568 -11.95 1.27 29.73
N GLN A 569 -12.56 2.18 30.49
CA GLN A 569 -12.48 3.62 30.24
C GLN A 569 -11.06 4.17 30.42
N SER A 570 -10.36 3.77 31.48
CA SER A 570 -8.96 4.15 31.72
C SER A 570 -8.05 3.70 30.58
N ALA A 571 -8.21 2.46 30.10
CA ALA A 571 -7.44 1.94 28.99
C ALA A 571 -7.71 2.69 27.68
N VAL A 572 -8.97 3.02 27.39
CA VAL A 572 -9.33 3.85 26.24
C VAL A 572 -8.71 5.25 26.35
N GLN A 573 -8.73 5.86 27.54
CA GLN A 573 -8.12 7.17 27.77
C GLN A 573 -6.59 7.13 27.59
N MET A 574 -5.94 6.04 28.00
CA MET A 574 -4.51 5.82 27.76
C MET A 574 -4.20 5.74 26.26
N LEU A 575 -4.99 4.99 25.48
CA LEU A 575 -4.85 4.93 24.02
C LEU A 575 -5.07 6.30 23.35
N LYS A 576 -6.06 7.06 23.83
CA LYS A 576 -6.32 8.44 23.37
C LYS A 576 -5.14 9.36 23.67
N ASN A 577 -4.61 9.34 24.88
CA ASN A 577 -3.47 10.17 25.28
C ASN A 577 -2.19 9.82 24.51
N ALA A 578 -2.00 8.54 24.19
CA ALA A 578 -0.89 8.07 23.36
C ALA A 578 -1.02 8.47 21.87
N ARG A 579 -2.19 8.97 21.44
CA ARG A 579 -2.54 9.32 20.05
C ARG A 579 -2.50 8.14 19.07
N GLU A 580 -2.70 6.92 19.57
CA GLU A 580 -2.62 5.70 18.77
C GLU A 580 -4.01 5.33 18.23
N TYR A 581 -4.46 6.06 17.20
CA TYR A 581 -5.81 5.91 16.62
C TYR A 581 -6.10 4.50 16.09
N HIS A 582 -5.07 3.80 15.59
CA HIS A 582 -5.21 2.42 15.12
C HIS A 582 -5.81 1.51 16.21
N TYR A 583 -5.27 1.57 17.44
CA TYR A 583 -5.79 0.75 18.54
C TYR A 583 -7.16 1.22 19.04
N LEU A 584 -7.44 2.53 19.03
CA LEU A 584 -8.79 3.03 19.32
C LEU A 584 -9.83 2.47 18.34
N LYS A 585 -9.48 2.38 17.05
CA LYS A 585 -10.33 1.80 15.99
C LYS A 585 -10.54 0.30 16.16
N LEU A 586 -9.56 -0.43 16.70
CA LEU A 586 -9.75 -1.84 17.04
C LEU A 586 -10.64 -1.99 18.28
N ALA A 587 -10.44 -1.17 19.32
CA ALA A 587 -11.25 -1.17 20.54
C ALA A 587 -12.72 -0.77 20.28
N SER A 588 -12.97 0.18 19.37
CA SER A 588 -14.30 0.72 19.05
C SER A 588 -15.29 -0.30 18.47
N ARG A 589 -14.83 -1.51 18.14
CA ARG A 589 -15.70 -2.62 17.73
C ARG A 589 -16.52 -3.21 18.87
N LYS A 590 -16.04 -3.06 20.11
CA LYS A 590 -16.63 -3.68 21.31
C LYS A 590 -16.79 -2.70 22.47
N ASN A 591 -16.06 -1.58 22.45
CA ASN A 591 -16.08 -0.57 23.50
C ASN A 591 -16.80 0.72 23.04
N PRO A 592 -17.94 1.09 23.68
CA PRO A 592 -18.69 2.32 23.37
C PRO A 592 -17.88 3.62 23.49
N GLU A 593 -17.03 3.74 24.50
CA GLU A 593 -16.22 4.94 24.74
C GLU A 593 -15.11 5.09 23.68
N ALA A 594 -14.49 3.99 23.25
CA ALA A 594 -13.56 3.99 22.13
C ALA A 594 -14.26 4.42 20.81
N ALA A 595 -15.49 3.94 20.59
CA ALA A 595 -16.30 4.36 19.43
C ALA A 595 -16.63 5.86 19.47
N MET A 596 -16.95 6.41 20.66
CA MET A 596 -17.14 7.85 20.84
C MET A 596 -15.89 8.64 20.45
N PHE A 597 -14.70 8.22 20.89
CA PHE A 597 -13.46 8.88 20.50
C PHE A 597 -13.13 8.73 19.02
N CYS A 598 -13.49 7.61 18.40
CA CYS A 598 -13.38 7.47 16.95
C CYS A 598 -14.27 8.48 16.21
N LEU A 599 -15.50 8.75 16.68
CA LEU A 599 -16.34 9.80 16.11
C LEU A 599 -15.73 11.19 16.27
N GLU A 600 -15.19 11.53 17.44
CA GLU A 600 -14.48 12.81 17.66
C GLU A 600 -13.30 12.97 16.70
N TYR A 601 -12.52 11.89 16.51
CA TYR A 601 -11.39 11.88 15.59
C TYR A 601 -11.84 12.03 14.13
N CYS A 602 -12.90 11.33 13.71
CA CYS A 602 -13.45 11.46 12.37
C CYS A 602 -13.88 12.90 12.04
N LEU A 603 -14.54 13.57 12.99
CA LEU A 603 -14.91 14.98 12.84
C LEU A 603 -13.68 15.88 12.76
N SER A 604 -12.71 15.69 13.64
CA SER A 604 -11.50 16.53 13.71
C SER A 604 -10.58 16.40 12.49
N ASN A 605 -10.55 15.23 11.84
CA ASN A 605 -9.67 14.92 10.70
C ASN A 605 -10.42 14.77 9.36
N ASN A 606 -11.69 15.15 9.31
CA ASN A 606 -12.54 15.08 8.11
C ASN A 606 -12.63 13.66 7.49
N GLN A 607 -12.59 12.61 8.32
CA GLN A 607 -12.69 11.20 7.90
C GLN A 607 -14.13 10.70 7.95
N LEU A 608 -14.99 11.35 7.18
CA LEU A 608 -16.45 11.27 7.30
C LEU A 608 -17.07 9.95 6.78
N ALA A 609 -16.29 9.13 6.06
CA ALA A 609 -16.75 7.83 5.54
C ALA A 609 -16.82 6.74 6.61
N GLU A 610 -16.00 6.83 7.66
CA GLU A 610 -15.91 5.81 8.71
C GLU A 610 -16.95 5.99 9.83
N THR A 611 -17.62 7.13 9.88
CA THR A 611 -18.54 7.55 10.95
C THR A 611 -19.65 6.54 11.24
N LYS A 612 -20.23 5.94 10.18
CA LYS A 612 -21.31 4.95 10.32
C LYS A 612 -20.87 3.69 11.08
N GLN A 613 -19.57 3.37 11.08
CA GLN A 613 -19.04 2.18 11.76
C GLN A 613 -19.02 2.33 13.28
N TYR A 614 -19.01 3.58 13.79
CA TYR A 614 -18.86 3.87 15.22
C TYR A 614 -20.13 4.40 15.87
N ALA A 615 -21.01 5.05 15.09
CA ALA A 615 -22.25 5.70 15.53
C ALA A 615 -23.09 4.86 16.50
N GLU A 616 -23.47 3.64 16.09
CA GLU A 616 -24.37 2.79 16.87
C GLU A 616 -23.78 2.40 18.24
N LEU A 617 -22.48 2.10 18.28
CA LEU A 617 -21.82 1.72 19.54
C LEU A 617 -21.55 2.95 20.42
N ALA A 618 -21.19 4.09 19.82
CA ALA A 618 -20.97 5.34 20.54
C ALA A 618 -22.24 5.84 21.25
N ARG A 619 -23.43 5.63 20.65
CA ARG A 619 -24.72 5.97 21.29
C ARG A 619 -24.95 5.20 22.60
N LYS A 620 -24.30 4.05 22.81
CA LYS A 620 -24.37 3.32 24.08
C LYS A 620 -23.53 3.97 25.18
N ALA A 621 -22.52 4.77 24.83
CA ALA A 621 -21.74 5.55 25.80
C ALA A 621 -22.45 6.85 26.17
N ASP A 622 -22.80 7.65 25.15
CA ASP A 622 -23.52 8.90 25.33
C ASP A 622 -24.34 9.19 24.06
N ARG A 623 -25.65 8.98 24.15
CA ARG A 623 -26.56 9.17 23.02
C ARG A 623 -26.59 10.61 22.53
N ALA A 624 -26.58 11.57 23.46
CA ALA A 624 -26.73 12.98 23.14
C ALA A 624 -25.48 13.50 22.41
N LYS A 625 -24.30 13.17 22.92
CA LYS A 625 -23.03 13.54 22.31
C LYS A 625 -22.78 12.82 20.98
N ALA A 626 -23.10 11.54 20.88
CA ALA A 626 -22.97 10.80 19.62
C ALA A 626 -23.84 11.41 18.51
N ALA A 627 -25.11 11.69 18.81
CA ALA A 627 -26.03 12.32 17.86
C ALA A 627 -25.53 13.71 17.40
N TYR A 628 -24.95 14.51 18.31
CA TYR A 628 -24.34 15.78 17.95
C TYR A 628 -23.13 15.61 17.01
N LEU A 629 -22.21 14.70 17.32
CA LEU A 629 -21.04 14.44 16.49
C LEU A 629 -21.46 13.93 15.09
N GLU A 630 -22.44 13.04 15.03
CA GLU A 630 -23.02 12.57 13.78
C GLU A 630 -23.69 13.71 12.99
N ALA A 631 -24.37 14.63 13.67
CA ALA A 631 -24.97 15.81 13.03
C ALA A 631 -23.90 16.72 12.42
N MET A 632 -22.82 17.02 13.15
CA MET A 632 -21.72 17.86 12.65
C MET A 632 -21.00 17.21 11.45
N ILE A 633 -20.80 15.89 11.49
CA ILE A 633 -20.24 15.14 10.37
C ILE A 633 -21.20 15.19 9.16
N THR A 634 -22.49 14.93 9.37
CA THR A 634 -23.50 14.96 8.30
C THR A 634 -23.62 16.37 7.70
N LYS A 635 -23.54 17.42 8.51
CA LYS A 635 -23.49 18.83 8.07
C LYS A 635 -22.30 19.07 7.14
N SER A 636 -21.11 18.59 7.50
CA SER A 636 -19.91 18.72 6.66
C SER A 636 -20.01 17.94 5.33
N GLN A 637 -20.80 16.86 5.28
CA GLN A 637 -21.13 16.13 4.04
C GLN A 637 -22.29 16.73 3.23
N LYS A 638 -22.85 17.89 3.64
CA LYS A 638 -24.07 18.48 3.05
C LYS A 638 -25.29 17.54 3.09
N GLY A 639 -25.38 16.68 4.11
CA GLY A 639 -26.52 15.80 4.33
C GLY A 639 -27.59 16.41 5.25
N GLN A 640 -28.70 15.69 5.46
CA GLN A 640 -29.78 16.08 6.38
C GLN A 640 -29.35 15.86 7.85
N PHE A 641 -28.77 16.88 8.47
CA PHE A 641 -28.26 16.80 9.85
C PHE A 641 -29.27 17.21 10.94
N ILE A 642 -30.35 17.90 10.57
CA ILE A 642 -31.36 18.42 11.52
C ILE A 642 -31.99 17.33 12.39
N PRO A 643 -32.39 16.15 11.88
CA PRO A 643 -32.95 15.09 12.73
C PRO A 643 -31.98 14.64 13.84
N LEU A 644 -30.69 14.53 13.52
CA LEU A 644 -29.64 14.14 14.48
C LEU A 644 -29.36 15.25 15.50
N LEU A 645 -29.42 16.51 15.06
CA LEU A 645 -29.26 17.66 15.95
C LEU A 645 -30.43 17.78 16.94
N LEU A 646 -31.65 17.49 16.48
CA LEU A 646 -32.85 17.44 17.33
C LEU A 646 -32.77 16.30 18.34
N GLU A 647 -32.26 15.13 17.94
CA GLU A 647 -31.99 14.04 18.87
C GLU A 647 -30.98 14.47 19.95
N ALA A 648 -29.87 15.10 19.56
CA ALA A 648 -28.88 15.60 20.52
C ALA A 648 -29.47 16.62 21.52
N LEU A 649 -30.37 17.49 21.04
CA LEU A 649 -31.10 18.47 21.86
C LEU A 649 -32.08 17.81 22.83
N GLU A 650 -32.85 16.84 22.35
CA GLU A 650 -33.83 16.09 23.16
C GLU A 650 -33.16 15.34 24.31
N PHE A 651 -31.98 14.76 24.06
CA PHE A 651 -31.17 14.10 25.09
C PHE A 651 -30.27 15.05 25.91
N GLY A 652 -30.40 16.37 25.73
CA GLY A 652 -29.81 17.37 26.64
C GLY A 652 -28.38 17.82 26.31
N TYR A 653 -27.88 17.62 25.08
CA TYR A 653 -26.54 18.09 24.71
C TYR A 653 -26.53 19.60 24.38
N ALA A 654 -26.03 20.42 25.31
CA ALA A 654 -26.09 21.89 25.22
C ALA A 654 -25.51 22.47 23.91
N HIS A 655 -24.41 21.91 23.40
CA HIS A 655 -23.77 22.40 22.17
C HIS A 655 -24.65 22.28 20.91
N ALA A 656 -25.63 21.38 20.93
CA ALA A 656 -26.57 21.25 19.82
C ALA A 656 -27.47 22.49 19.68
N GLY A 657 -27.76 23.19 20.78
CA GLY A 657 -28.56 24.43 20.77
C GLY A 657 -27.80 25.60 20.14
N TYR A 658 -26.50 25.73 20.45
CA TYR A 658 -25.63 26.71 19.82
C TYR A 658 -25.51 26.45 18.31
N ALA A 659 -25.29 25.21 17.90
CA ALA A 659 -25.19 24.85 16.48
C ALA A 659 -26.50 25.11 15.71
N LEU A 660 -27.67 24.86 16.34
CA LEU A 660 -28.97 25.20 15.74
C LEU A 660 -29.14 26.72 15.65
N THR A 661 -28.76 27.46 16.68
CA THR A 661 -28.81 28.92 16.71
C THR A 661 -27.97 29.54 15.59
N GLU A 662 -26.74 29.09 15.38
CA GLU A 662 -25.88 29.57 14.30
C GLU A 662 -26.51 29.37 12.91
N VAL A 663 -27.12 28.20 12.68
CA VAL A 663 -27.80 27.91 11.41
C VAL A 663 -28.98 28.87 11.20
N LEU A 664 -29.78 29.10 12.24
CA LEU A 664 -30.95 29.98 12.16
C LEU A 664 -30.55 31.46 11.96
N VAL A 665 -29.48 31.91 12.62
CA VAL A 665 -28.95 33.26 12.44
C VAL A 665 -28.44 33.46 11.02
N ASP A 666 -27.66 32.53 10.46
CA ASP A 666 -27.18 32.60 9.08
C ASP A 666 -28.34 32.64 8.07
N LEU A 667 -29.40 31.84 8.28
CA LEU A 667 -30.61 31.86 7.43
C LEU A 667 -31.35 33.20 7.51
N LEU A 668 -31.47 33.79 8.71
CA LEU A 668 -32.09 35.09 8.92
C LEU A 668 -31.27 36.22 8.25
N GLU A 669 -29.95 36.21 8.40
CA GLU A 669 -29.05 37.20 7.78
C GLU A 669 -29.06 37.11 6.24
N ARG A 670 -29.20 35.91 5.69
CA ARG A 670 -29.30 35.67 4.24
C ARG A 670 -30.71 35.85 3.68
N ASN A 671 -31.67 36.20 4.53
CA ASN A 671 -33.08 36.36 4.17
C ASN A 671 -33.70 35.13 3.47
N GLN A 672 -33.31 33.92 3.89
CA GLN A 672 -33.80 32.65 3.32
C GLN A 672 -35.12 32.22 4.01
N ILE A 673 -36.16 33.05 3.87
CA ILE A 673 -37.40 32.92 4.64
C ILE A 673 -38.14 31.61 4.34
N GLU A 674 -38.18 31.16 3.08
CA GLU A 674 -38.87 29.91 2.71
C GLU A 674 -38.24 28.68 3.38
N GLU A 675 -36.92 28.65 3.52
CA GLU A 675 -36.22 27.55 4.20
C GLU A 675 -36.57 27.53 5.70
N ILE A 676 -36.60 28.71 6.34
CA ILE A 676 -37.04 28.86 7.74
C ILE A 676 -38.48 28.38 7.91
N LYS A 677 -39.39 28.82 7.03
CA LYS A 677 -40.82 28.53 7.06
C LYS A 677 -41.11 27.03 6.89
N GLU A 678 -40.50 26.39 5.91
CA GLU A 678 -40.77 24.99 5.60
C GLU A 678 -40.11 24.03 6.61
N HIS A 679 -38.88 24.32 7.06
CA HIS A 679 -38.05 23.31 7.75
C HIS A 679 -37.83 23.60 9.24
N TYR A 680 -37.88 24.86 9.68
CA TYR A 680 -37.42 25.25 11.02
C TYR A 680 -38.52 25.85 11.90
N LEU A 681 -39.49 26.56 11.32
CA LEU A 681 -40.52 27.26 12.06
C LEU A 681 -41.28 26.33 13.01
N ASN A 682 -41.73 25.17 12.51
CA ASN A 682 -42.47 24.20 13.32
C ASN A 682 -41.61 23.51 14.40
N LEU A 683 -40.29 23.67 14.38
CA LEU A 683 -39.43 23.21 15.48
C LEU A 683 -39.62 24.05 16.74
N LEU A 684 -40.04 25.32 16.62
CA LEU A 684 -40.36 26.19 17.77
C LEU A 684 -41.55 25.68 18.59
N LEU A 685 -42.41 24.86 17.98
CA LEU A 685 -43.51 24.19 18.67
C LEU A 685 -43.03 23.01 19.54
N LYS A 686 -41.75 22.65 19.52
CA LYS A 686 -41.18 21.63 20.41
C LYS A 686 -40.58 22.29 21.65
N PRO A 687 -41.07 21.97 22.87
CA PRO A 687 -40.61 22.64 24.10
C PRO A 687 -39.09 22.60 24.33
N PHE A 688 -38.45 21.45 24.04
CA PHE A 688 -37.00 21.30 24.21
C PHE A 688 -36.17 22.13 23.22
N VAL A 689 -36.71 22.46 22.04
CA VAL A 689 -36.08 23.38 21.08
C VAL A 689 -36.25 24.82 21.59
N LEU A 690 -37.46 25.18 21.99
CA LEU A 690 -37.78 26.52 22.50
C LEU A 690 -36.92 26.90 23.71
N ASN A 691 -36.60 25.95 24.58
CA ASN A 691 -35.72 26.15 25.74
C ASN A 691 -34.24 26.35 25.40
N LYS A 692 -33.80 25.98 24.21
CA LYS A 692 -32.37 26.01 23.84
C LYS A 692 -32.03 27.11 22.85
N LEU A 693 -33.03 27.84 22.36
CA LEU A 693 -32.85 28.97 21.44
C LEU A 693 -32.96 30.32 22.17
N PRO A 694 -32.13 31.31 21.81
CA PRO A 694 -32.29 32.68 22.28
C PRO A 694 -33.62 33.30 21.82
N ILE A 695 -34.24 34.12 22.68
CA ILE A 695 -35.51 34.82 22.38
C ILE A 695 -35.39 35.68 21.12
N THR A 696 -34.25 36.34 20.93
CA THR A 696 -33.99 37.18 19.75
C THR A 696 -34.09 36.40 18.44
N VAL A 697 -33.61 35.15 18.41
CA VAL A 697 -33.70 34.27 17.25
C VAL A 697 -35.12 33.76 17.05
N ILE A 698 -35.80 33.37 18.15
CA ILE A 698 -37.22 32.94 18.11
C ILE A 698 -38.09 34.05 17.50
N ILE A 699 -37.97 35.27 18.02
CA ILE A 699 -38.73 36.44 17.55
C ILE A 699 -38.34 36.82 16.13
N GLY A 700 -37.04 36.80 15.80
CA GLY A 700 -36.55 37.06 14.43
C GLY A 700 -37.15 36.09 13.40
N MET A 701 -37.22 34.80 13.70
CA MET A 701 -37.87 33.80 12.83
C MET A 701 -39.36 34.10 12.64
N ILE A 702 -40.08 34.42 13.72
CA ILE A 702 -41.51 34.69 13.67
C ILE A 702 -41.79 35.92 12.79
N ILE A 703 -41.03 37.01 12.99
CA ILE A 703 -41.20 38.26 12.23
C ILE A 703 -40.87 38.06 10.76
N ALA A 704 -39.76 37.37 10.45
CA ALA A 704 -39.36 37.11 9.07
C ALA A 704 -40.45 36.35 8.30
N VAL A 705 -40.99 35.27 8.89
CA VAL A 705 -42.08 34.50 8.27
C VAL A 705 -43.39 35.29 8.20
N TYR A 706 -43.68 36.13 9.20
CA TYR A 706 -44.88 36.97 9.19
C TYR A 706 -44.84 38.02 8.07
N ALA A 707 -43.68 38.68 7.89
CA ALA A 707 -43.49 39.72 6.89
C ALA A 707 -43.55 39.21 5.44
N ASP A 708 -43.24 37.93 5.21
CA ASP A 708 -43.33 37.26 3.91
C ASP A 708 -44.76 36.91 3.48
N LYS A 709 -45.71 36.88 4.42
CA LYS A 709 -47.11 36.53 4.13
C LYS A 709 -47.91 37.75 3.72
N GLU A 710 -48.93 37.55 2.88
CA GLU A 710 -49.87 38.61 2.48
C GLU A 710 -51.33 38.30 2.87
N GLY A 711 -52.05 39.35 3.27
CA GLY A 711 -53.51 39.32 3.48
C GLY A 711 -54.00 38.20 4.40
N THR A 712 -54.79 37.29 3.86
CA THR A 712 -55.43 36.20 4.63
C THR A 712 -54.42 35.22 5.25
N GLN A 713 -53.23 35.07 4.67
CA GLN A 713 -52.20 34.16 5.21
C GLN A 713 -51.56 34.71 6.49
N GLN A 714 -51.44 36.03 6.62
CA GLN A 714 -50.97 36.68 7.86
C GLN A 714 -51.97 36.44 8.99
N GLN A 715 -53.26 36.57 8.69
CA GLN A 715 -54.32 36.33 9.66
C GLN A 715 -54.35 34.87 10.12
N GLU A 716 -54.25 33.90 9.20
CA GLU A 716 -54.17 32.47 9.55
C GLU A 716 -52.93 32.16 10.41
N PHE A 717 -51.78 32.78 10.12
CA PHE A 717 -50.57 32.61 10.92
C PHE A 717 -50.74 33.08 12.36
N ILE A 718 -51.35 34.25 12.54
CA ILE A 718 -51.61 34.83 13.86
C ILE A 718 -52.66 33.98 14.62
N GLU A 719 -53.79 33.68 13.98
CA GLU A 719 -54.92 33.01 14.62
C GLU A 719 -54.64 31.53 14.92
N THR A 720 -53.83 30.86 14.09
CA THR A 720 -53.57 29.41 14.23
C THR A 720 -52.18 29.13 14.78
N TRP A 721 -51.13 29.57 14.09
CA TRP A 721 -49.76 29.15 14.43
C TRP A 721 -49.24 29.84 15.68
N MET A 722 -49.37 31.17 15.78
CA MET A 722 -48.96 31.93 16.96
C MET A 722 -49.76 31.54 18.20
N TYR A 723 -51.07 31.33 18.05
CA TYR A 723 -51.91 30.79 19.12
C TYR A 723 -51.40 29.44 19.62
N ASN A 724 -51.09 28.50 18.71
CA ASN A 724 -50.55 27.19 19.09
C ASN A 724 -49.20 27.30 19.83
N LEU A 725 -48.29 28.18 19.39
CA LEU A 725 -47.03 28.42 20.08
C LEU A 725 -47.27 28.87 21.54
N LEU A 726 -48.18 29.81 21.76
CA LEU A 726 -48.51 30.31 23.10
C LEU A 726 -49.18 29.23 23.97
N VAL A 727 -50.06 28.41 23.39
CA VAL A 727 -50.66 27.27 24.11
C VAL A 727 -49.58 26.27 24.55
N ILE A 728 -48.61 25.97 23.69
CA ILE A 728 -47.48 25.09 24.02
C ILE A 728 -46.61 25.71 25.12
N ALA A 729 -46.26 26.99 25.01
CA ALA A 729 -45.50 27.71 26.03
C ALA A 729 -46.23 27.77 27.38
N LYS A 730 -47.56 27.88 27.37
CA LYS A 730 -48.41 27.87 28.57
C LYS A 730 -48.43 26.51 29.27
N ASN A 731 -48.45 25.43 28.49
CA ASN A 731 -48.63 24.07 29.00
C ASN A 731 -47.31 23.31 29.22
N SER A 732 -46.18 23.89 28.84
CA SER A 732 -44.85 23.28 28.94
C SER A 732 -43.93 24.04 29.90
N GLU A 733 -42.90 23.36 30.41
CA GLU A 733 -41.83 23.98 31.18
C GLU A 733 -40.86 24.69 30.24
N VAL A 734 -41.17 25.95 29.92
CA VAL A 734 -40.34 26.80 29.09
C VAL A 734 -39.59 27.81 29.97
N GLU A 735 -38.26 27.82 29.92
CA GLU A 735 -37.39 28.66 30.78
C GLU A 735 -37.65 30.16 30.55
N ASN A 736 -37.71 30.57 29.28
CA ASN A 736 -37.81 31.98 28.87
C ASN A 736 -39.25 32.41 28.50
N LYS A 737 -40.29 31.71 28.98
CA LYS A 737 -41.69 31.99 28.58
C LYS A 737 -42.18 33.37 28.99
N THR A 738 -41.74 33.88 30.14
CA THR A 738 -42.11 35.21 30.61
C THR A 738 -41.57 36.28 29.68
N ASP A 739 -40.27 36.23 29.41
CA ASP A 739 -39.60 37.20 28.54
C ASP A 739 -40.12 37.15 27.09
N LEU A 740 -40.40 35.95 26.58
CA LEU A 740 -41.02 35.76 25.25
C LEU A 740 -42.39 36.47 25.18
N VAL A 741 -43.25 36.25 26.18
CA VAL A 741 -44.60 36.83 26.21
C VAL A 741 -44.55 38.34 26.43
N VAL A 742 -43.68 38.83 27.32
CA VAL A 742 -43.49 40.27 27.54
C VAL A 742 -43.05 40.96 26.25
N THR A 743 -42.08 40.38 25.54
CA THR A 743 -41.59 40.92 24.25
C THR A 743 -42.71 40.95 23.21
N LEU A 744 -43.52 39.89 23.11
CA LEU A 744 -44.65 39.84 22.18
C LEU A 744 -45.72 40.89 22.49
N ILE A 745 -46.04 41.13 23.76
CA ILE A 745 -47.05 42.14 24.16
C ILE A 745 -46.53 43.56 23.93
N LYS A 746 -45.28 43.84 24.32
CA LYS A 746 -44.71 45.20 24.26
C LYS A 746 -44.33 45.62 22.84
N ASP A 747 -43.58 44.76 22.15
CA ASP A 747 -42.85 45.15 20.96
C ASP A 747 -43.52 44.63 19.67
N TYR A 748 -44.35 43.58 19.78
CA TYR A 748 -44.94 42.89 18.61
C TYR A 748 -46.43 42.53 18.78
N GLN A 749 -47.22 43.44 19.35
CA GLN A 749 -48.67 43.24 19.57
C GLN A 749 -49.41 42.77 18.31
N GLY A 750 -49.01 43.22 17.11
CA GLY A 750 -49.61 42.82 15.84
C GLY A 750 -49.52 41.32 15.51
N LEU A 751 -48.67 40.56 16.22
CA LEU A 751 -48.54 39.11 16.07
C LEU A 751 -49.49 38.31 16.97
N LEU A 752 -50.32 38.97 17.79
CA LEU A 752 -51.22 38.34 18.73
C LEU A 752 -52.68 38.50 18.28
N SER A 753 -53.39 37.38 18.10
CA SER A 753 -54.86 37.40 18.01
C SER A 753 -55.48 37.79 19.34
N ASP A 754 -56.79 38.08 19.34
CA ASP A 754 -57.53 38.37 20.56
C ASP A 754 -57.47 37.18 21.55
N GLU A 755 -57.57 35.95 21.05
CA GLU A 755 -57.38 34.71 21.83
C GLU A 755 -55.94 34.55 22.29
N GLY A 756 -54.96 34.80 21.40
CA GLY A 756 -53.54 34.68 21.69
C GLY A 756 -53.10 35.62 22.81
N LEU A 757 -53.61 36.85 22.81
CA LEU A 757 -53.35 37.83 23.85
C LEU A 757 -53.87 37.38 25.23
N LEU A 758 -55.07 36.79 25.29
CA LEU A 758 -55.60 36.22 26.54
C LEU A 758 -54.76 35.06 27.04
N VAL A 759 -54.24 34.21 26.14
CA VAL A 759 -53.30 33.13 26.49
C VAL A 759 -52.00 33.72 27.04
N ALA A 760 -51.44 34.74 26.40
CA ALA A 760 -50.25 35.46 26.83
C ALA A 760 -50.42 36.07 28.24
N LEU A 761 -51.51 36.81 28.49
CA LEU A 761 -51.81 37.35 29.82
C LEU A 761 -52.01 36.26 30.88
N SER A 762 -52.62 35.14 30.49
CA SER A 762 -52.75 33.96 31.35
C SER A 762 -51.40 33.32 31.70
N ILE A 763 -50.41 33.34 30.80
CA ILE A 763 -49.04 32.87 31.09
C ILE A 763 -48.41 33.75 32.16
N LEU A 764 -48.44 35.08 31.99
CA LEU A 764 -47.86 36.03 32.95
C LEU A 764 -48.51 35.93 34.34
N SER A 765 -49.84 35.82 34.38
CA SER A 765 -50.59 35.60 35.63
C SER A 765 -50.19 34.29 36.32
N LYS A 766 -50.14 33.17 35.59
CA LYS A 766 -49.71 31.87 36.14
C LYS A 766 -48.27 31.88 36.65
N GLN A 767 -47.38 32.66 36.02
CA GLN A 767 -46.00 32.84 36.48
C GLN A 767 -45.87 33.83 37.64
N ARG A 768 -46.98 34.34 38.19
CA ARG A 768 -47.01 35.36 39.25
C ARG A 768 -46.18 36.61 38.89
N TYR A 769 -46.09 36.92 37.60
CA TYR A 769 -45.27 38.05 37.13
C TYR A 769 -45.75 39.38 37.73
N PHE A 770 -47.07 39.52 37.90
CA PHE A 770 -47.71 40.71 38.47
C PHE A 770 -47.67 40.80 40.00
N ASP A 771 -47.01 39.85 40.69
CA ASP A 771 -46.84 39.93 42.16
C ASP A 771 -45.63 40.81 42.56
N ASN A 772 -44.76 41.19 41.61
CA ASN A 772 -43.57 42.02 41.82
C ASN A 772 -43.71 43.40 41.14
N THR A 773 -42.74 44.31 41.31
CA THR A 773 -42.68 45.56 40.53
C THR A 773 -42.58 45.24 39.03
N VAL A 774 -43.65 45.59 38.31
CA VAL A 774 -43.80 45.33 36.86
C VAL A 774 -43.26 46.50 36.05
N ASP A 775 -42.71 46.20 34.88
CA ASP A 775 -42.27 47.19 33.90
C ASP A 775 -43.44 48.13 33.49
N PRO A 776 -43.34 49.45 33.74
CA PRO A 776 -44.37 50.43 33.37
C PRO A 776 -44.73 50.39 31.87
N LEU A 777 -43.77 50.08 31.00
CA LEU A 777 -44.01 50.01 29.55
C LEU A 777 -44.88 48.80 29.18
N LEU A 778 -44.81 47.70 29.92
CA LEU A 778 -45.71 46.56 29.72
C LEU A 778 -47.12 46.91 30.15
N LEU A 779 -47.27 47.61 31.27
CA LEU A 779 -48.58 48.07 31.76
C LEU A 779 -49.22 49.03 30.74
N ASP A 780 -48.44 49.95 30.18
CA ASP A 780 -48.91 50.88 29.15
C ASP A 780 -49.33 50.14 27.87
N ALA A 781 -48.57 49.13 27.45
CA ALA A 781 -48.96 48.27 26.31
C ALA A 781 -50.28 47.53 26.59
N ILE A 782 -50.45 46.96 27.77
CA ILE A 782 -51.71 46.28 28.16
C ILE A 782 -52.88 47.27 28.19
N ALA A 783 -52.67 48.47 28.75
CA ALA A 783 -53.66 49.54 28.80
C ALA A 783 -54.09 50.01 27.41
N LEU A 784 -53.12 50.20 26.51
CA LEU A 784 -53.37 50.56 25.12
C LEU A 784 -54.20 49.49 24.42
N ILE A 785 -53.86 48.21 24.59
CA ILE A 785 -54.60 47.11 23.96
C ILE A 785 -56.05 47.08 24.45
N ILE A 786 -56.27 47.16 25.77
CA ILE A 786 -57.63 47.19 26.32
C ILE A 786 -58.40 48.36 25.70
N THR A 787 -57.79 49.54 25.63
CA THR A 787 -58.39 50.75 25.06
C THR A 787 -58.77 50.59 23.59
N GLU A 788 -57.87 50.07 22.76
CA GLU A 788 -58.11 49.85 21.33
C GLU A 788 -59.21 48.82 21.06
N LYS A 789 -59.28 47.76 21.87
CA LYS A 789 -60.27 46.69 21.69
C LYS A 789 -61.64 47.09 22.25
N ASP A 790 -61.69 47.94 23.28
CA ASP A 790 -62.94 48.47 23.84
C ASP A 790 -63.75 49.25 22.79
N GLN A 791 -63.06 49.98 21.91
CA GLN A 791 -63.67 50.73 20.80
C GLN A 791 -64.44 49.84 19.80
N LYS A 792 -64.18 48.53 19.77
CA LYS A 792 -64.93 47.57 18.92
C LYS A 792 -66.31 47.22 19.48
N GLY A 793 -66.64 47.68 20.68
CA GLY A 793 -67.95 47.56 21.31
C GLY A 793 -68.09 46.34 22.25
N PRO A 794 -69.12 46.33 23.11
CA PRO A 794 -69.23 45.42 24.26
C PRO A 794 -69.54 43.96 23.88
N LYS A 795 -69.97 43.71 22.64
CA LYS A 795 -70.24 42.35 22.13
C LYS A 795 -69.02 41.69 21.49
N HIS A 796 -67.90 42.41 21.37
CA HIS A 796 -66.66 41.86 20.82
C HIS A 796 -66.10 40.80 21.76
N PHE A 797 -65.66 39.66 21.21
CA PHE A 797 -65.21 38.49 21.99
C PHE A 797 -64.13 38.86 23.02
N PHE A 798 -63.14 39.65 22.59
CA PHE A 798 -62.07 40.10 23.48
C PHE A 798 -62.60 40.85 24.70
N ASN A 799 -63.56 41.76 24.50
CA ASN A 799 -64.12 42.57 25.58
C ASN A 799 -64.88 41.70 26.58
N LEU A 800 -65.61 40.67 26.13
CA LEU A 800 -66.26 39.73 27.03
C LEU A 800 -65.25 38.94 27.88
N ALA A 801 -64.15 38.47 27.28
CA ALA A 801 -63.18 37.60 27.94
C ALA A 801 -62.14 38.35 28.78
N ILE A 802 -61.75 39.57 28.41
CA ILE A 802 -60.72 40.35 29.13
C ILE A 802 -61.24 40.83 30.49
N TYR A 803 -62.50 41.26 30.60
CA TYR A 803 -63.06 41.69 31.88
C TYR A 803 -63.26 40.50 32.83
N ASP A 804 -63.62 39.32 32.32
CA ASP A 804 -63.63 38.07 33.11
C ASP A 804 -62.21 37.68 33.57
N PHE A 805 -61.20 37.86 32.73
CA PHE A 805 -59.80 37.64 33.12
C PHE A 805 -59.36 38.64 34.21
N LEU A 806 -59.63 39.93 34.04
CA LEU A 806 -59.27 40.98 34.99
C LEU A 806 -59.99 40.83 36.33
N LYS A 807 -61.26 40.39 36.32
CA LYS A 807 -62.01 40.04 37.54
C LYS A 807 -61.30 38.98 38.37
N ASN A 808 -60.71 37.99 37.71
CA ASN A 808 -59.95 36.94 38.37
C ASN A 808 -58.49 37.33 38.68
N ASN A 809 -58.03 38.51 38.23
CA ASN A 809 -56.66 39.00 38.36
C ASN A 809 -56.64 40.49 38.77
N THR A 810 -57.38 40.83 39.84
CA THR A 810 -57.58 42.23 40.29
C THR A 810 -56.30 43.00 40.61
N LYS A 811 -55.20 42.31 40.96
CA LYS A 811 -53.87 42.93 41.14
C LYS A 811 -53.38 43.64 39.88
N ILE A 812 -53.64 43.07 38.70
CA ILE A 812 -53.27 43.69 37.41
C ILE A 812 -54.01 45.02 37.25
N VAL A 813 -55.30 45.05 37.62
CA VAL A 813 -56.13 46.26 37.55
C VAL A 813 -55.56 47.35 38.47
N VAL A 814 -55.15 46.99 39.70
CA VAL A 814 -54.50 47.93 40.63
C VAL A 814 -53.18 48.46 40.05
N LEU A 815 -52.34 47.60 39.47
CA LEU A 815 -51.08 48.01 38.83
C LEU A 815 -51.32 48.96 37.63
N LEU A 816 -52.31 48.65 36.78
CA LEU A 816 -52.68 49.50 35.64
C LEU A 816 -53.20 50.87 36.11
N MET A 817 -53.98 50.91 37.19
CA MET A 817 -54.54 52.16 37.73
C MET A 817 -53.53 52.98 38.53
N ASN A 818 -52.49 52.35 39.08
CA ASN A 818 -51.40 53.03 39.78
C ASN A 818 -50.30 53.56 38.83
N ASN A 819 -50.24 53.07 37.59
CA ASN A 819 -49.38 53.65 36.56
C ASN A 819 -50.10 54.89 35.94
N PRO A 820 -49.52 56.10 36.03
CA PRO A 820 -50.16 57.33 35.54
C PRO A 820 -50.54 57.30 34.06
N SER A 821 -49.66 56.75 33.20
CA SER A 821 -49.85 56.69 31.75
C SER A 821 -50.96 55.69 31.39
N SER A 822 -50.88 54.48 31.94
CA SER A 822 -51.92 53.45 31.81
C SER A 822 -53.29 53.94 32.33
N LYS A 823 -53.34 54.61 33.49
CA LYS A 823 -54.57 55.19 34.08
C LYS A 823 -55.21 56.19 33.13
N GLU A 824 -54.42 57.09 32.54
CA GLU A 824 -54.95 58.10 31.62
C GLU A 824 -55.60 57.47 30.37
N MET A 825 -55.03 56.39 29.84
CA MET A 825 -55.59 55.67 28.69
C MET A 825 -56.90 54.95 29.08
N LEU A 826 -56.88 54.20 30.17
CA LEU A 826 -57.99 53.36 30.60
C LEU A 826 -59.20 54.15 31.11
N MET A 827 -58.99 55.33 31.71
CA MET A 827 -60.10 56.21 32.13
C MET A 827 -60.90 56.79 30.96
N LYS A 828 -60.41 56.66 29.72
CA LYS A 828 -61.14 57.04 28.50
C LYS A 828 -62.06 55.90 28.00
N CYS A 829 -62.00 54.72 28.63
CA CYS A 829 -62.76 53.52 28.23
C CYS A 829 -63.99 53.32 29.13
N GLU A 830 -65.17 53.64 28.62
CA GLU A 830 -66.42 53.59 29.40
C GLU A 830 -66.71 52.20 29.99
N ALA A 831 -66.42 51.11 29.26
CA ALA A 831 -66.64 49.77 29.77
C ALA A 831 -65.62 49.36 30.86
N PHE A 832 -64.38 49.88 30.80
CA PHE A 832 -63.38 49.63 31.83
C PHE A 832 -63.70 50.41 33.12
N THR A 833 -64.13 51.67 33.00
CA THR A 833 -64.60 52.46 34.14
C THR A 833 -65.82 51.80 34.81
N ASN A 834 -66.80 51.39 34.02
CA ASN A 834 -67.98 50.66 34.51
C ASN A 834 -67.61 49.32 35.18
N PHE A 835 -66.59 48.62 34.66
CA PHE A 835 -66.07 47.38 35.26
C PHE A 835 -65.46 47.63 36.65
N ILE A 836 -64.61 48.66 36.79
CA ILE A 836 -64.02 49.03 38.09
C ILE A 836 -65.10 49.38 39.11
N GLU A 837 -66.09 50.20 38.72
CA GLU A 837 -67.19 50.62 39.58
C GLU A 837 -68.05 49.42 40.04
N LYS A 838 -68.35 48.50 39.11
CA LYS A 838 -69.20 47.33 39.37
C LYS A 838 -68.52 46.27 40.23
N GLU A 839 -67.21 46.06 40.08
CA GLU A 839 -66.46 45.04 40.83
C GLU A 839 -65.82 45.59 42.13
N HIS A 840 -66.06 46.86 42.47
CA HIS A 840 -65.57 47.53 43.70
C HIS A 840 -64.05 47.42 43.92
N ILE A 841 -63.26 47.60 42.85
CA ILE A 841 -61.79 47.48 42.93
C ILE A 841 -61.21 48.74 43.56
N PRO A 842 -60.42 48.65 44.66
CA PRO A 842 -59.84 49.82 45.32
C PRO A 842 -58.75 50.45 44.44
N VAL A 843 -58.99 51.67 43.96
CA VAL A 843 -58.01 52.51 43.28
C VAL A 843 -57.56 53.59 44.27
N GLU A 844 -56.26 53.68 44.56
CA GLU A 844 -55.75 54.77 45.39
C GLU A 844 -55.77 56.07 44.57
N ASP A 845 -56.68 56.98 44.92
CA ASP A 845 -56.68 58.34 44.37
C ASP A 845 -55.55 59.16 44.99
N THR A 846 -54.55 59.46 44.17
CA THR A 846 -53.35 60.25 44.52
C THR A 846 -53.63 61.74 44.78
N ASP A 847 -54.88 62.21 44.70
CA ASP A 847 -55.23 63.64 44.70
C ASP A 847 -55.82 64.19 46.02
N LYS A 848 -55.33 63.72 47.18
CA LYS A 848 -55.49 64.46 48.44
C LYS A 848 -54.20 64.50 49.26
N VAL A 849 -53.33 65.43 48.90
CA VAL A 849 -52.37 66.01 49.84
C VAL A 849 -53.13 66.98 50.75
N LYS A 850 -53.46 66.57 51.97
CA LYS A 850 -53.62 67.49 53.10
C LYS A 850 -52.52 67.23 54.11
N SER A 851 -51.72 68.28 54.31
CA SER A 851 -50.59 68.42 55.21
C SER A 851 -50.90 68.04 56.67
N GLN A 852 -49.90 67.40 57.29
CA GLN A 852 -49.77 66.95 58.68
C GLN A 852 -50.16 67.96 59.77
N PRO A 853 -50.30 67.50 61.04
CA PRO A 853 -49.27 67.90 62.00
C PRO A 853 -48.81 66.80 62.98
N SER A 854 -47.48 66.74 63.12
CA SER A 854 -46.65 66.50 64.33
C SER A 854 -47.06 65.48 65.40
N LEU A 855 -46.16 64.48 65.56
CA LEU A 855 -45.54 64.03 66.81
C LEU A 855 -46.01 64.74 68.10
N THR A 856 -46.72 64.03 68.98
CA THR A 856 -46.32 63.69 70.37
C THR A 856 -47.52 63.20 71.20
N ASN A 857 -47.23 62.31 72.15
CA ASN A 857 -48.05 61.78 73.25
C ASN A 857 -48.89 60.54 72.90
N LEU A 858 -48.32 59.33 73.06
CA LEU A 858 -48.18 58.55 74.30
C LEU A 858 -49.44 57.74 74.66
N SER A 859 -49.15 56.52 75.15
CA SER A 859 -50.03 55.64 75.94
C SER A 859 -50.89 54.72 75.02
N LEU A 860 -50.92 53.40 75.13
CA LEU A 860 -50.87 52.52 76.30
C LEU A 860 -50.59 51.05 75.86
N PHE A 861 -49.75 50.34 76.64
CA PHE A 861 -49.62 48.87 76.78
C PHE A 861 -49.37 48.04 75.50
N GLY A 862 -48.20 47.45 75.26
CA GLY A 862 -47.46 46.48 76.10
C GLY A 862 -47.74 45.06 75.56
N GLY A 863 -46.81 44.17 75.28
CA GLY A 863 -45.36 44.12 75.41
C GLY A 863 -44.86 42.73 74.97
N ASN A 864 -43.55 42.56 75.06
CA ASN A 864 -42.74 41.34 74.93
C ASN A 864 -42.46 40.81 73.52
N ASN A 865 -41.26 41.04 73.00
CA ASN A 865 -39.99 40.32 73.29
C ASN A 865 -39.99 38.95 72.59
N ASN A 866 -38.94 38.47 71.91
CA ASN A 866 -37.58 38.96 71.72
C ASN A 866 -36.90 38.02 70.70
N ASN A 867 -35.82 38.53 70.08
CA ASN A 867 -34.59 37.78 69.72
C ASN A 867 -34.68 36.74 68.59
N ASN A 868 -33.73 36.56 67.68
CA ASN A 868 -32.40 37.14 67.47
C ASN A 868 -31.98 36.74 66.03
N LEU A 869 -31.44 37.71 65.28
CA LEU A 869 -30.42 37.54 64.23
C LEU A 869 -29.08 37.03 64.87
N PRO A 870 -27.94 36.81 64.17
CA PRO A 870 -27.65 36.91 62.72
C PRO A 870 -26.69 35.82 62.13
N GLU A 871 -26.47 35.93 60.82
CA GLU A 871 -25.20 35.81 60.02
C GLU A 871 -24.15 34.69 60.21
N GLU A 872 -23.64 34.19 59.08
CA GLU A 872 -22.20 33.97 58.74
C GLU A 872 -22.11 33.53 57.25
N LYS A 873 -21.48 34.26 56.31
CA LYS A 873 -20.05 34.42 55.95
C LYS A 873 -19.26 33.14 55.64
N ASP A 874 -19.03 32.95 54.34
CA ASP A 874 -17.77 32.77 53.61
C ASP A 874 -16.57 31.95 54.18
N LEU A 875 -15.97 31.21 53.23
CA LEU A 875 -14.58 30.76 53.06
C LEU A 875 -14.16 29.32 53.44
N SER A 876 -13.81 28.61 52.35
CA SER A 876 -12.53 27.93 52.10
C SER A 876 -12.16 26.61 52.80
N ALA A 877 -11.85 25.66 51.90
CA ALA A 877 -10.66 24.82 51.84
C ALA A 877 -10.51 23.58 52.75
N ASP A 878 -10.15 22.52 52.05
CA ASP A 878 -9.35 21.36 52.42
C ASP A 878 -9.95 20.17 53.20
N ALA A 879 -10.06 19.11 52.40
CA ALA A 879 -9.31 17.86 52.56
C ALA A 879 -9.67 16.91 53.72
N SER A 880 -10.26 15.81 53.25
CA SER A 880 -9.77 14.45 53.47
C SER A 880 -10.25 13.69 54.71
N GLN A 881 -10.52 12.41 54.43
CA GLN A 881 -10.68 11.31 55.36
C GLN A 881 -11.96 11.32 56.20
N SER A 882 -12.56 10.20 56.53
CA SER A 882 -12.49 8.81 56.07
C SER A 882 -13.61 8.11 56.83
N THR A 883 -14.09 7.02 56.25
CA THR A 883 -14.62 5.86 56.96
C THR A 883 -15.90 5.98 57.82
N ILE A 884 -16.88 5.20 57.33
CA ILE A 884 -17.63 4.19 58.08
C ILE A 884 -18.72 4.71 59.02
N GLY A 885 -19.95 4.33 58.68
CA GLY A 885 -20.72 3.52 59.62
C GLY A 885 -22.13 3.98 59.92
N THR A 886 -23.07 3.22 59.35
CA THR A 886 -24.32 2.76 59.98
C THR A 886 -25.50 3.73 60.15
N LYS A 887 -26.52 3.45 59.30
CA LYS A 887 -27.90 3.06 59.64
C LYS A 887 -28.85 4.08 60.30
N LYS A 888 -29.99 4.18 59.59
CA LYS A 888 -31.39 4.27 60.02
C LYS A 888 -31.96 5.66 60.32
N GLY A 889 -32.70 6.14 59.32
CA GLY A 889 -33.93 6.91 59.38
C GLY A 889 -34.69 6.61 58.10
#